data_AF-A0AAV0WU32-F1
#
_entry.id   AF-A0AAV0WU32-F1
#
_cell.length_a   1.000
_cell.length_b   1.000
_cell.length_c   1.000
_cell.angle_alpha   90.00
_cell.angle_beta   90.00
_cell.angle_gamma   90.00
#
_symmetry.space_group_name_H-M   'P 1'
#
loop_
_entity.id
_entity.type
_entity.pdbx_description
1 polymer ?
#
loop_
_entity_poly.entity_id
_entity_poly.type
_entity_poly.pdbx_seq_one_letter_code
_entity_poly.pdbx_strand_id
1 'polypeptide(L)'
;MILKKAKHNIQKSNLRYKQKVENMRIQLVGLQSETKKLSTHALNDILNNNNINESQQTLIREILNSCLVKPTNRRYSENWILLCILLHIRSSSIYNFLRDQGILPLPCSRTIRNYLAMVKSDCGFDEKFFKLFKTKMSLLSDTEKHGVLIFDEIFLRESISVDTKTLTYCGLEDFGKDNSNLNSGQKADHGLVMMFQSLGSNITQPIAVFASKGPVKGVVLSQLVVKAITLLENAGAKIDGVVSDGSSTNRRLWSEFGVSGKMGKLKNFIVHPMNENRKIYFFSDAPHLIKTVRNMLYNNKMLRISDKHNYIKWDHYVQLHEQDLKQISKRVCPKITNRHLVLDSFSKMNVKLATQVLEEAMIFIDQWESNMLNNKINESDFLTKQTAEGLRVTIQSTIDLTTYLLDIGFHYVLTNKMNQDKLEIFFGSVRQATGPNDHPSTPTFLQVYKILSAYSILKPPKSGNCTILETATPKISLNDIKEVFNANESLRFKKLQNLTSRLDEIVNTGMWEADDILDHDYCKSSVKECITYYICGYVSRKLSNHTKCNNCKMAILKGNSSTISQATLTNMKSKGGLIHPNQGFYNLILAIEDSFEKHCNSEDVFENCVDDVLVGSGHLTEFPCSEHKSEIMTYIISYYITMRMRQHTALQNRELKKKSCLLKKKSKLVKH
;
A
#
# COMPACT_ATOMS: atom_id res chain seq x y z
N MET A 1 55.02 71.20 -13.00
CA MET A 1 53.71 71.50 -13.64
C MET A 1 52.99 70.26 -14.21
N ILE A 2 53.72 69.32 -14.80
CA ILE A 2 53.19 68.10 -15.45
C ILE A 2 52.43 67.17 -14.48
N LEU A 3 52.98 66.89 -13.28
CA LEU A 3 52.34 66.02 -12.28
C LEU A 3 51.01 66.56 -11.73
N LYS A 4 50.87 67.89 -11.55
CA LYS A 4 49.60 68.52 -11.15
C LYS A 4 48.53 68.35 -12.24
N LYS A 5 48.91 68.46 -13.51
CA LYS A 5 48.01 68.28 -14.66
C LYS A 5 47.57 66.82 -14.80
N ALA A 6 48.48 65.86 -14.59
CA ALA A 6 48.17 64.43 -14.56
C ALA A 6 47.23 64.05 -13.41
N LYS A 7 47.48 64.56 -12.19
CA LYS A 7 46.60 64.36 -11.02
C LYS A 7 45.20 64.91 -11.26
N HIS A 8 45.10 66.11 -11.86
CA HIS A 8 43.81 66.72 -12.20
C HIS A 8 43.06 65.91 -13.27
N ASN A 9 43.75 65.38 -14.28
CA ASN A 9 43.15 64.53 -15.30
C ASN A 9 42.64 63.20 -14.74
N ILE A 10 43.40 62.56 -13.83
CA ILE A 10 42.98 61.33 -13.15
C ILE A 10 41.76 61.61 -12.25
N GLN A 11 41.73 62.73 -11.53
CA GLN A 11 40.58 63.13 -10.72
C GLN A 11 39.32 63.34 -11.57
N LYS A 12 39.44 64.03 -12.73
CA LYS A 12 38.33 64.17 -13.69
C LYS A 12 37.87 62.82 -14.25
N SER A 13 38.80 61.92 -14.56
CA SER A 13 38.48 60.57 -15.05
C SER A 13 37.73 59.75 -13.99
N ASN A 14 38.21 59.73 -12.76
CA ASN A 14 37.54 59.06 -11.64
C ASN A 14 36.15 59.64 -11.34
N LEU A 15 35.97 60.97 -11.47
CA LEU A 15 34.66 61.60 -11.32
C LEU A 15 33.68 61.12 -12.41
N ARG A 16 34.14 61.03 -13.66
CA ARG A 16 33.36 60.48 -14.79
C ARG A 16 33.00 59.01 -14.57
N TYR A 17 33.94 58.19 -14.11
CA TYR A 17 33.66 56.78 -13.81
C TYR A 17 32.65 56.63 -12.67
N LYS A 18 32.76 57.43 -11.60
CA LYS A 18 31.78 57.43 -10.51
C LYS A 18 30.38 57.82 -10.99
N GLN A 19 30.26 58.85 -11.83
CA GLN A 19 28.99 59.24 -12.44
C GLN A 19 28.42 58.15 -13.36
N LYS A 20 29.27 57.47 -14.14
CA LYS A 20 28.84 56.37 -15.01
C LYS A 20 28.35 55.17 -14.22
N VAL A 21 29.03 54.82 -13.11
CA VAL A 21 28.61 53.77 -12.19
C VAL A 21 27.27 54.10 -11.54
N GLU A 22 27.08 55.36 -11.13
CA GLU A 22 25.82 55.79 -10.51
C GLU A 22 24.65 55.78 -11.51
N ASN A 23 24.89 56.25 -12.75
CA ASN A 23 23.89 56.14 -13.82
C ASN A 23 23.53 54.69 -14.14
N MET A 24 24.52 53.79 -14.18
CA MET A 24 24.25 52.35 -14.37
C MET A 24 23.45 51.78 -13.20
N ARG A 25 23.73 52.19 -11.95
CA ARG A 25 22.92 51.78 -10.78
C ARG A 25 21.48 52.27 -10.87
N ILE A 26 21.26 53.52 -11.27
CA ILE A 26 19.92 54.09 -11.44
C ILE A 26 19.16 53.33 -12.54
N GLN A 27 19.80 53.04 -13.67
CA GLN A 27 19.20 52.22 -14.73
C GLN A 27 18.87 50.81 -14.25
N LEU A 28 19.74 50.19 -13.45
CA LEU A 28 19.53 48.85 -12.90
C LEU A 28 18.36 48.84 -11.91
N VAL A 29 18.25 49.85 -11.05
CA VAL A 29 17.11 50.04 -10.13
C VAL A 29 15.82 50.31 -10.90
N GLY A 30 15.87 51.11 -11.97
CA GLY A 30 14.76 51.36 -12.88
C GLY A 30 14.25 50.07 -13.51
N LEU A 31 15.14 49.30 -14.15
CA LEU A 31 14.83 47.99 -14.74
C LEU A 31 14.32 46.99 -13.70
N GLN A 32 14.85 46.98 -12.48
CA GLN A 32 14.35 46.16 -11.37
C GLN A 32 12.94 46.56 -10.91
N SER A 33 12.62 47.85 -10.97
CA SER A 33 11.28 48.35 -10.63
C SER A 33 10.25 48.04 -11.73
N GLU A 34 10.66 48.10 -13.00
CA GLU A 34 9.83 47.71 -14.15
C GLU A 34 9.57 46.19 -14.15
N THR A 35 10.60 45.37 -13.92
CA THR A 35 10.42 43.90 -13.80
C THR A 35 9.55 43.50 -12.62
N LYS A 36 9.57 44.24 -11.50
CA LYS A 36 8.62 44.02 -10.39
C LYS A 36 7.17 44.28 -10.79
N LYS A 37 6.91 45.35 -11.56
CA LYS A 37 5.56 45.72 -12.03
C LYS A 37 5.02 44.81 -13.14
N LEU A 38 5.89 44.24 -13.99
CA LEU A 38 5.53 43.37 -15.11
C LEU A 38 5.11 41.94 -14.72
N SER A 39 5.34 41.49 -13.49
CA SER A 39 5.47 40.05 -13.21
C SER A 39 4.17 39.24 -13.01
N THR A 40 3.00 39.85 -12.78
CA THR A 40 1.78 39.08 -12.44
C THR A 40 0.62 39.30 -13.40
N HIS A 41 0.31 40.54 -13.77
CA HIS A 41 -0.83 40.83 -14.65
C HIS A 41 -0.55 40.48 -16.12
N ALA A 42 0.57 40.96 -16.68
CA ALA A 42 0.97 40.66 -18.05
C ALA A 42 1.17 39.15 -18.30
N LEU A 43 1.61 38.41 -17.27
CA LEU A 43 1.76 36.96 -17.32
C LEU A 43 0.42 36.23 -17.36
N ASN A 44 -0.57 36.67 -16.59
CA ASN A 44 -1.92 36.11 -16.67
C ASN A 44 -2.55 36.38 -18.05
N ASP A 45 -2.32 37.56 -18.60
CA ASP A 45 -2.83 37.93 -19.93
C ASP A 45 -2.15 37.10 -21.04
N ILE A 46 -0.83 36.91 -20.97
CA ILE A 46 -0.08 36.04 -21.90
C ILE A 46 -0.51 34.57 -21.77
N LEU A 47 -0.71 34.07 -20.54
CA LEU A 47 -1.09 32.68 -20.32
C LEU A 47 -2.52 32.38 -20.79
N ASN A 48 -3.45 33.31 -20.59
CA ASN A 48 -4.85 33.19 -21.01
C ASN A 48 -5.01 33.35 -22.53
N ASN A 49 -4.24 34.25 -23.16
CA ASN A 49 -4.36 34.53 -24.60
C ASN A 49 -3.77 33.42 -25.50
N ASN A 50 -2.90 32.54 -24.98
CA ASN A 50 -2.17 31.55 -25.76
C ASN A 50 -2.72 30.11 -25.68
N ASN A 51 -3.94 29.90 -25.14
CA ASN A 51 -4.56 28.57 -24.99
C ASN A 51 -3.62 27.51 -24.33
N ILE A 52 -2.77 27.94 -23.39
CA ILE A 52 -1.82 27.07 -22.69
C ILE A 52 -2.59 26.21 -21.67
N ASN A 53 -2.27 24.91 -21.58
CA ASN A 53 -2.92 23.99 -20.64
C ASN A 53 -2.70 24.43 -19.18
N GLU A 54 -3.73 24.33 -18.33
CA GLU A 54 -3.71 24.61 -16.89
C GLU A 54 -2.49 24.04 -16.14
N SER A 55 -2.04 22.83 -16.49
CA SER A 55 -0.86 22.21 -15.87
C SER A 55 0.45 22.94 -16.23
N GLN A 56 0.56 23.42 -17.46
CA GLN A 56 1.70 24.22 -17.92
C GLN A 56 1.66 25.63 -17.33
N GLN A 57 0.46 26.22 -17.23
CA GLN A 57 0.29 27.52 -16.55
C GLN A 57 0.73 27.43 -15.08
N THR A 58 0.32 26.37 -14.37
CA THR A 58 0.73 26.13 -12.98
C THR A 58 2.25 25.99 -12.86
N LEU A 59 2.86 25.18 -13.74
CA LEU A 59 4.32 25.02 -13.77
C LEU A 59 5.06 26.35 -13.96
N ILE A 60 4.63 27.17 -14.92
CA ILE A 60 5.27 28.47 -15.23
C ILE A 60 5.16 29.40 -14.03
N ARG A 61 3.98 29.49 -13.41
CA ARG A 61 3.77 30.30 -12.19
C ARG A 61 4.69 29.86 -11.05
N GLU A 62 4.86 28.56 -10.85
CA GLU A 62 5.70 28.01 -9.78
C GLU A 62 7.19 28.25 -10.04
N ILE A 63 7.65 28.14 -11.30
CA ILE A 63 9.02 28.51 -11.68
C ILE A 63 9.29 29.96 -11.30
N LEU A 64 8.41 30.88 -11.71
CA LEU A 64 8.57 32.31 -11.44
C LEU A 64 8.53 32.64 -9.96
N ASN A 65 7.55 32.09 -9.21
CA ASN A 65 7.46 32.26 -7.76
C ASN A 65 8.70 31.73 -7.04
N SER A 66 9.26 30.61 -7.51
CA SER A 66 10.44 30.00 -6.92
C SER A 66 11.74 30.78 -7.18
N CYS A 67 11.77 31.63 -8.21
CA CYS A 67 12.88 32.54 -8.52
C CYS A 67 12.89 33.76 -7.59
N LEU A 68 11.72 34.20 -7.12
CA LEU A 68 11.59 35.37 -6.23
C LEU A 68 12.03 35.08 -4.79
N VAL A 69 12.13 33.81 -4.39
CA VAL A 69 12.29 33.39 -3.00
C VAL A 69 13.46 32.41 -2.83
N LYS A 70 14.21 32.55 -1.73
CA LYS A 70 15.29 31.61 -1.36
C LYS A 70 14.76 30.17 -1.26
N PRO A 71 15.56 29.14 -1.59
CA PRO A 71 15.13 27.74 -1.56
C PRO A 71 14.49 27.28 -0.24
N THR A 72 14.92 27.83 0.90
CA THR A 72 14.38 27.50 2.23
C THR A 72 12.97 28.03 2.48
N ASN A 73 12.57 29.08 1.77
CA ASN A 73 11.31 29.80 1.99
C ASN A 73 10.29 29.57 0.87
N ARG A 74 10.57 28.66 -0.07
CA ARG A 74 9.65 28.33 -1.15
C ARG A 74 8.35 27.73 -0.58
N ARG A 75 7.23 28.28 -1.03
CA ARG A 75 5.88 27.77 -0.78
C ARG A 75 5.28 27.42 -2.13
N TYR A 76 4.66 26.25 -2.20
CA TYR A 76 4.11 25.70 -3.43
C TYR A 76 2.59 25.70 -3.35
N SER A 77 1.93 25.97 -4.46
CA SER A 77 0.48 25.77 -4.58
C SER A 77 0.10 24.31 -4.39
N GLU A 78 -1.15 24.08 -3.99
CA GLU A 78 -1.66 22.74 -3.76
C GLU A 78 -1.66 21.92 -5.06
N ASN A 79 -2.16 22.49 -6.16
CA ASN A 79 -2.15 21.83 -7.46
C ASN A 79 -0.73 21.38 -7.88
N TRP A 80 0.29 22.20 -7.59
CA TRP A 80 1.68 21.83 -7.83
C TRP A 80 2.15 20.69 -6.93
N ILE A 81 1.80 20.71 -5.64
CA ILE A 81 2.09 19.62 -4.71
C ILE A 81 1.45 18.32 -5.18
N LEU A 82 0.21 18.35 -5.68
CA LEU A 82 -0.47 17.18 -6.21
C LEU A 82 0.28 16.60 -7.42
N LEU A 83 0.67 17.45 -8.37
CA LEU A 83 1.48 17.04 -9.52
C LEU A 83 2.84 16.44 -9.08
N CYS A 84 3.48 17.04 -8.08
CA CYS A 84 4.73 16.53 -7.51
C CYS A 84 4.54 15.17 -6.83
N ILE A 85 3.43 14.96 -6.12
CA ILE A 85 3.08 13.66 -5.53
C ILE A 85 2.89 12.62 -6.65
N LEU A 86 2.09 12.93 -7.69
CA LEU A 86 1.85 12.03 -8.82
C LEU A 86 3.15 11.67 -9.54
N LEU A 87 4.06 12.63 -9.73
CA LEU A 87 5.38 12.41 -10.31
C LEU A 87 6.26 11.52 -9.43
N HIS A 88 6.29 11.80 -8.12
CA HIS A 88 7.07 11.01 -7.16
C HIS A 88 6.57 9.57 -7.03
N ILE A 89 5.25 9.33 -7.10
CA ILE A 89 4.67 7.98 -7.11
C ILE A 89 5.09 7.21 -8.36
N ARG A 90 5.14 7.87 -9.52
CA ARG A 90 5.59 7.22 -10.76
C ARG A 90 7.07 6.90 -10.76
N SER A 91 7.91 7.83 -10.29
CA SER A 91 9.34 7.61 -10.19
C SER A 91 9.99 8.56 -9.20
N SER A 92 10.42 8.00 -8.06
CA SER A 92 11.19 8.75 -7.06
C SER A 92 12.60 9.10 -7.56
N SER A 93 13.19 8.29 -8.43
CA SER A 93 14.53 8.54 -8.98
C SER A 93 14.52 9.73 -9.95
N ILE A 94 13.54 9.78 -10.86
CA ILE A 94 13.35 10.92 -11.78
C ILE A 94 13.03 12.18 -10.97
N TYR A 95 12.16 12.06 -9.96
CA TYR A 95 11.83 13.18 -9.10
C TYR A 95 13.06 13.77 -8.39
N ASN A 96 13.91 12.92 -7.82
CA ASN A 96 15.16 13.37 -7.18
C ASN A 96 16.12 13.96 -8.19
N PHE A 97 16.29 13.33 -9.36
CA PHE A 97 17.13 13.87 -10.43
C PHE A 97 16.70 15.28 -10.86
N LEU A 98 15.41 15.49 -11.16
CA LEU A 98 14.88 16.79 -11.57
C LEU A 98 15.06 17.86 -10.48
N ARG A 99 14.96 17.48 -9.21
CA ARG A 99 15.18 18.37 -8.07
C ARG A 99 16.66 18.70 -7.88
N ASP A 100 17.52 17.68 -7.89
CA ASP A 100 18.94 17.80 -7.56
C ASP A 100 19.71 18.54 -8.67
N GLN A 101 19.28 18.39 -9.94
CA GLN A 101 19.76 19.18 -11.07
C GLN A 101 19.13 20.58 -11.16
N GLY A 102 18.18 20.92 -10.27
CA GLY A 102 17.52 22.22 -10.27
C GLY A 102 16.66 22.50 -11.52
N ILE A 103 16.26 21.47 -12.27
CA ILE A 103 15.48 21.60 -13.50
C ILE A 103 14.07 22.12 -13.21
N LEU A 104 13.46 21.64 -12.12
CA LEU A 104 12.12 22.04 -11.69
C LEU A 104 12.11 22.47 -10.21
N PRO A 105 11.25 23.43 -9.83
CA PRO A 105 11.07 23.83 -8.44
C PRO A 105 10.26 22.78 -7.68
N LEU A 106 10.89 21.67 -7.30
CA LEU A 106 10.22 20.55 -6.64
C LEU A 106 10.40 20.60 -5.11
N PRO A 107 9.36 20.30 -4.32
CA PRO A 107 9.48 20.18 -2.87
C PRO A 107 10.39 19.02 -2.48
N CYS A 108 10.93 19.07 -1.26
CA CYS A 108 11.78 17.98 -0.77
C CYS A 108 10.97 16.68 -0.60
N SER A 109 11.61 15.52 -0.78
CA SER A 109 10.93 14.22 -0.65
C SER A 109 10.36 13.97 0.75
N ARG A 110 10.83 14.70 1.78
CA ARG A 110 10.23 14.67 3.11
C ARG A 110 8.85 15.32 3.13
N THR A 111 8.68 16.47 2.46
CA THR A 111 7.38 17.13 2.33
C THR A 111 6.38 16.24 1.58
N ILE A 112 6.79 15.63 0.47
CA ILE A 112 5.94 14.68 -0.28
C ILE A 112 5.54 13.48 0.59
N ARG A 113 6.48 12.89 1.33
CA ARG A 113 6.18 11.80 2.27
C ARG A 113 5.22 12.22 3.37
N ASN A 114 5.32 13.46 3.88
CA ASN A 114 4.38 13.96 4.87
C ASN A 114 2.95 14.01 4.32
N TYR A 115 2.77 14.55 3.10
CA TYR A 115 1.46 14.57 2.43
C TYR A 115 0.91 13.17 2.16
N LEU A 116 1.74 12.26 1.63
CA LEU A 116 1.33 10.86 1.44
C LEU A 116 0.93 10.19 2.76
N ALA A 117 1.60 10.56 3.86
CA ALA A 117 1.31 10.01 5.17
C ALA A 117 0.08 10.64 5.86
N MET A 118 -0.57 11.64 5.23
CA MET A 118 -1.88 12.16 5.65
C MET A 118 -3.01 11.27 5.14
N VAL A 119 -2.84 10.63 3.97
CA VAL A 119 -3.80 9.66 3.43
C VAL A 119 -3.64 8.35 4.22
N LYS A 120 -4.47 8.19 5.26
CA LYS A 120 -4.54 6.95 6.04
C LYS A 120 -5.57 6.04 5.41
N SER A 121 -5.14 4.92 4.85
CA SER A 121 -6.02 3.78 4.62
C SER A 121 -5.55 2.67 5.54
N ASP A 122 -6.43 2.20 6.41
CA ASP A 122 -6.21 1.01 7.23
C ASP A 122 -6.66 -0.22 6.45
N CYS A 123 -6.35 -1.43 6.91
CA CYS A 123 -6.93 -2.63 6.32
C CYS A 123 -8.45 -2.64 6.55
N GLY A 124 -9.17 -3.28 5.64
CA GLY A 124 -10.62 -3.28 5.59
C GLY A 124 -11.21 -2.18 4.71
N PHE A 125 -12.46 -1.85 5.00
CA PHE A 125 -13.22 -0.84 4.28
C PHE A 125 -13.02 0.54 4.93
N ASP A 126 -12.31 1.42 4.25
CA ASP A 126 -12.05 2.77 4.77
C ASP A 126 -13.21 3.72 4.45
N GLU A 127 -13.95 4.14 5.47
CA GLU A 127 -15.06 5.09 5.32
C GLU A 127 -14.65 6.41 4.65
N LYS A 128 -13.43 6.89 4.93
CA LYS A 128 -12.91 8.14 4.34
C LYS A 128 -12.70 7.98 2.85
N PHE A 129 -12.19 6.83 2.46
CA PHE A 129 -12.07 6.44 1.06
C PHE A 129 -13.44 6.38 0.38
N PHE A 130 -14.46 5.75 1.01
CA PHE A 130 -15.79 5.67 0.41
C PHE A 130 -16.48 7.03 0.27
N LYS A 131 -16.19 8.01 1.15
CA LYS A 131 -16.63 9.40 0.97
C LYS A 131 -16.05 10.02 -0.31
N LEU A 132 -14.75 9.87 -0.53
CA LEU A 132 -14.08 10.35 -1.76
C LEU A 132 -14.56 9.58 -2.99
N PHE A 133 -14.78 8.28 -2.85
CA PHE A 133 -15.31 7.43 -3.92
C PHE A 133 -16.72 7.86 -4.32
N LYS A 134 -17.59 8.22 -3.36
CA LYS A 134 -18.92 8.76 -3.64
C LYS A 134 -18.88 10.04 -4.47
N THR A 135 -18.00 10.99 -4.11
CA THR A 135 -17.77 12.19 -4.91
C THR A 135 -17.29 11.84 -6.32
N LYS A 136 -16.43 10.84 -6.47
CA LYS A 136 -16.00 10.36 -7.79
C LYS A 136 -17.15 9.74 -8.59
N MET A 137 -18.00 8.93 -7.96
CA MET A 137 -19.13 8.27 -8.61
C MET A 137 -20.21 9.26 -9.04
N SER A 138 -20.46 10.33 -8.28
CA SER A 138 -21.45 11.36 -8.66
C SER A 138 -21.10 12.08 -9.96
N LEU A 139 -19.82 12.06 -10.35
CA LEU A 139 -19.32 12.70 -11.57
C LEU A 139 -19.44 11.81 -12.81
N LEU A 140 -19.70 10.52 -12.62
CA LEU A 140 -19.81 9.55 -13.71
C LEU A 140 -21.23 9.51 -14.27
N SER A 141 -21.33 9.20 -15.56
CA SER A 141 -22.62 8.90 -16.20
C SER A 141 -23.21 7.60 -15.65
N ASP A 142 -24.51 7.36 -15.88
CA ASP A 142 -25.19 6.20 -15.29
C ASP A 142 -24.60 4.86 -15.77
N THR A 143 -24.25 4.76 -17.06
CA THR A 143 -23.61 3.56 -17.64
C THR A 143 -22.21 3.31 -17.08
N GLU A 144 -21.48 4.37 -16.69
CA GLU A 144 -20.14 4.23 -16.11
C GLU A 144 -20.17 3.77 -14.65
N LYS A 145 -21.29 3.96 -13.96
CA LYS A 145 -21.51 3.48 -12.58
C LYS A 145 -21.70 1.97 -12.51
N HIS A 146 -22.18 1.35 -13.60
CA HIS A 146 -22.30 -0.10 -13.71
C HIS A 146 -20.91 -0.78 -13.75
N GLY A 147 -20.72 -1.79 -12.92
CA GLY A 147 -19.43 -2.41 -12.70
C GLY A 147 -19.49 -3.79 -12.07
N VAL A 148 -18.32 -4.43 -12.01
CA VAL A 148 -18.12 -5.73 -11.37
C VAL A 148 -17.15 -5.60 -10.20
N LEU A 149 -17.39 -6.40 -9.16
CA LEU A 149 -16.47 -6.58 -8.04
C LEU A 149 -15.51 -7.72 -8.36
N ILE A 150 -14.22 -7.43 -8.33
CA ILE A 150 -13.13 -8.38 -8.59
C ILE A 150 -12.31 -8.51 -7.31
N PHE A 151 -11.95 -9.73 -6.93
CA PHE A 151 -11.03 -9.96 -5.83
C PHE A 151 -10.12 -11.16 -6.08
N ASP A 152 -8.93 -11.09 -5.51
CA ASP A 152 -7.90 -12.13 -5.59
C ASP A 152 -6.87 -11.89 -4.48
N GLU A 153 -6.06 -12.90 -4.21
CA GLU A 153 -5.07 -12.91 -3.16
C GLU A 153 -3.65 -12.86 -3.75
N ILE A 154 -2.80 -12.03 -3.15
CA ILE A 154 -1.37 -12.03 -3.45
C ILE A 154 -0.59 -12.69 -2.31
N PHE A 155 0.30 -13.62 -2.65
CA PHE A 155 1.25 -14.19 -1.69
C PHE A 155 2.38 -13.20 -1.37
N LEU A 156 2.59 -12.96 -0.08
CA LEU A 156 3.48 -11.95 0.51
C LEU A 156 4.50 -12.59 1.45
N ARG A 157 5.61 -11.88 1.67
CA ARG A 157 6.62 -12.32 2.64
C ARG A 157 6.22 -11.90 4.05
N GLU A 158 6.12 -12.86 4.95
CA GLU A 158 5.96 -12.59 6.39
C GLU A 158 7.03 -11.62 6.90
N SER A 159 6.60 -10.58 7.59
CA SER A 159 7.47 -9.60 8.23
C SER A 159 6.64 -8.75 9.17
N ILE A 160 7.22 -8.35 10.31
CA ILE A 160 6.61 -7.37 11.21
C ILE A 160 7.38 -6.06 11.13
N SER A 161 6.68 -4.93 11.14
CA SER A 161 7.30 -3.61 11.30
C SER A 161 6.55 -2.78 12.34
N VAL A 162 7.21 -1.81 12.97
CA VAL A 162 6.57 -0.92 13.94
C VAL A 162 6.01 0.31 13.25
N ASP A 163 4.71 0.57 13.36
CA ASP A 163 4.16 1.88 13.04
C ASP A 163 4.33 2.82 14.24
N THR A 164 5.19 3.82 14.07
CA THR A 164 5.51 4.79 15.12
C THR A 164 4.36 5.78 15.38
N LYS A 165 3.43 5.92 14.42
CA LYS A 165 2.27 6.82 14.53
C LYS A 165 1.10 6.22 15.29
N THR A 166 1.00 4.89 15.32
CA THR A 166 -0.04 4.16 16.06
C THR A 166 0.52 3.45 17.29
N LEU A 167 1.84 3.28 17.37
CA LEU A 167 2.52 2.47 18.39
C LEU A 167 2.07 1.01 18.36
N THR A 168 1.84 0.47 17.16
CA THR A 168 1.40 -0.91 16.94
C THR A 168 2.33 -1.64 15.99
N TYR A 169 2.20 -2.96 15.94
CA TYR A 169 2.80 -3.77 14.89
C TYR A 169 1.99 -3.70 13.59
N CYS A 170 2.69 -3.74 12.47
CA CYS A 170 2.12 -3.94 11.14
C CYS A 170 2.68 -5.22 10.53
N GLY A 171 1.87 -5.88 9.71
CA GLY A 171 2.21 -7.18 9.09
C GLY A 171 1.67 -8.39 9.85
N LEU A 172 0.81 -8.17 10.84
CA LEU A 172 -0.05 -9.19 11.42
C LEU A 172 -1.33 -9.33 10.58
N GLU A 173 -2.12 -10.37 10.86
CA GLU A 173 -3.47 -10.48 10.33
C GLU A 173 -4.32 -9.26 10.70
N ASP A 174 -5.03 -8.74 9.72
CA ASP A 174 -5.85 -7.55 9.86
C ASP A 174 -7.01 -7.59 8.86
N PHE A 175 -8.19 -7.96 9.37
CA PHE A 175 -9.45 -7.95 8.63
C PHE A 175 -10.22 -6.62 8.75
N GLY A 176 -9.59 -5.58 9.31
CA GLY A 176 -10.21 -4.28 9.60
C GLY A 176 -10.95 -4.25 10.95
N LYS A 177 -11.30 -3.04 11.40
CA LYS A 177 -11.85 -2.78 12.74
C LYS A 177 -13.13 -3.59 13.05
N ASP A 178 -14.02 -3.68 12.08
CA ASP A 178 -15.32 -4.34 12.25
C ASP A 178 -15.20 -5.87 12.35
N ASN A 179 -14.05 -6.42 11.97
CA ASN A 179 -13.76 -7.86 11.96
C ASN A 179 -12.55 -8.19 12.84
N SER A 180 -12.24 -7.35 13.83
CA SER A 180 -11.12 -7.54 14.77
C SER A 180 -11.14 -8.91 15.45
N ASN A 181 -12.33 -9.47 15.70
CA ASN A 181 -12.52 -10.82 16.25
C ASN A 181 -11.95 -11.95 15.39
N LEU A 182 -11.67 -11.70 14.10
CA LEU A 182 -11.08 -12.68 13.18
C LEU A 182 -9.54 -12.67 13.19
N ASN A 183 -8.92 -11.69 13.84
CA ASN A 183 -7.47 -11.57 13.89
C ASN A 183 -6.90 -12.56 14.91
N SER A 184 -5.95 -13.40 14.51
CA SER A 184 -5.35 -14.41 15.39
C SER A 184 -3.99 -14.02 16.00
N GLY A 185 -3.53 -12.77 15.79
CA GLY A 185 -2.19 -12.32 16.19
C GLY A 185 -1.04 -12.88 15.35
N GLN A 186 -1.35 -13.64 14.30
CA GLN A 186 -0.34 -14.27 13.46
C GLN A 186 0.20 -13.33 12.38
N LYS A 187 1.40 -13.66 11.87
CA LYS A 187 2.04 -12.91 10.78
C LYS A 187 1.32 -13.18 9.47
N ALA A 188 0.79 -12.15 8.84
CA ALA A 188 0.13 -12.30 7.56
C ALA A 188 1.13 -12.59 6.44
N ASP A 189 0.76 -13.53 5.57
CA ASP A 189 1.51 -13.98 4.38
C ASP A 189 0.68 -13.86 3.09
N HIS A 190 -0.59 -13.46 3.18
CA HIS A 190 -1.44 -13.16 2.03
C HIS A 190 -2.05 -11.76 2.15
N GLY A 191 -2.26 -11.11 1.02
CA GLY A 191 -3.02 -9.87 0.91
C GLY A 191 -4.23 -10.08 0.01
N LEU A 192 -5.44 -10.08 0.57
CA LEU A 192 -6.67 -10.10 -0.20
C LEU A 192 -6.99 -8.67 -0.65
N VAL A 193 -7.11 -8.45 -1.95
CA VAL A 193 -7.50 -7.14 -2.50
C VAL A 193 -8.84 -7.24 -3.19
N MET A 194 -9.74 -6.33 -2.84
CA MET A 194 -11.00 -6.13 -3.55
C MET A 194 -10.90 -4.88 -4.43
N MET A 195 -11.43 -4.96 -5.64
CA MET A 195 -11.36 -3.93 -6.66
C MET A 195 -12.69 -3.79 -7.40
N PHE A 196 -13.12 -2.55 -7.59
CA PHE A 196 -14.22 -2.21 -8.48
C PHE A 196 -13.70 -1.97 -9.90
N GLN A 197 -14.34 -2.58 -10.89
CA GLN A 197 -14.08 -2.39 -12.32
C GLN A 197 -15.36 -1.91 -13.00
N SER A 198 -15.33 -0.70 -13.56
CA SER A 198 -16.46 -0.18 -14.34
C SER A 198 -16.60 -0.93 -15.67
N LEU A 199 -17.82 -1.28 -16.06
CA LEU A 199 -18.13 -1.88 -17.36
C LEU A 199 -18.24 -0.81 -18.46
N GLY A 200 -18.77 0.38 -18.14
CA GLY A 200 -18.91 1.51 -19.06
C GLY A 200 -17.61 2.28 -19.34
N SER A 201 -16.71 2.40 -18.37
CA SER A 201 -15.46 3.17 -18.50
C SER A 201 -14.20 2.33 -18.22
N ASN A 202 -13.01 2.85 -18.55
CA ASN A 202 -11.74 2.19 -18.19
C ASN A 202 -11.28 2.59 -16.76
N ILE A 203 -12.24 2.67 -15.83
CA ILE A 203 -11.98 3.00 -14.42
C ILE A 203 -11.85 1.70 -13.63
N THR A 204 -10.75 1.60 -12.90
CA THR A 204 -10.46 0.56 -11.89
C THR A 204 -10.12 1.25 -10.59
N GLN A 205 -10.62 0.70 -9.49
CA GLN A 205 -10.38 1.27 -8.19
C GLN A 205 -10.26 0.16 -7.13
N PRO A 206 -9.08 -0.03 -6.51
CA PRO A 206 -8.98 -0.82 -5.29
C PRO A 206 -9.86 -0.20 -4.20
N ILE A 207 -10.68 -1.00 -3.54
CA ILE A 207 -11.67 -0.53 -2.55
C ILE A 207 -11.33 -0.96 -1.12
N ALA A 208 -10.72 -2.13 -0.98
CA ALA A 208 -10.33 -2.69 0.31
C ALA A 208 -9.12 -3.60 0.15
N VAL A 209 -8.36 -3.73 1.23
CA VAL A 209 -7.27 -4.68 1.38
C VAL A 209 -7.36 -5.33 2.75
N PHE A 210 -7.12 -6.63 2.82
CA PHE A 210 -7.09 -7.40 4.06
C PHE A 210 -5.77 -8.18 4.12
N ALA A 211 -5.20 -8.31 5.31
CA ALA A 211 -3.99 -9.09 5.53
C ALA A 211 -4.36 -10.38 6.28
N SER A 212 -4.01 -11.55 5.74
CA SER A 212 -4.38 -12.84 6.32
C SER A 212 -3.20 -13.80 6.41
N LYS A 213 -3.30 -14.78 7.31
CA LYS A 213 -2.45 -15.96 7.38
C LYS A 213 -3.10 -17.08 6.56
N GLY A 214 -2.55 -17.32 5.38
CA GLY A 214 -3.10 -18.22 4.39
C GLY A 214 -4.30 -17.63 3.65
N PRO A 215 -4.91 -18.44 2.77
CA PRO A 215 -6.10 -18.04 2.03
C PRO A 215 -7.28 -17.76 2.96
N VAL A 216 -8.02 -16.70 2.67
CA VAL A 216 -9.17 -16.26 3.48
C VAL A 216 -10.31 -17.26 3.35
N LYS A 217 -10.78 -17.82 4.47
CA LYS A 217 -11.85 -18.83 4.48
C LYS A 217 -13.09 -18.33 3.71
N GLY A 218 -13.70 -19.20 2.90
CA GLY A 218 -14.82 -18.84 2.02
C GLY A 218 -16.03 -18.22 2.71
N VAL A 219 -16.30 -18.58 3.98
CA VAL A 219 -17.39 -17.98 4.80
C VAL A 219 -17.08 -16.54 5.21
N VAL A 220 -15.83 -16.26 5.59
CA VAL A 220 -15.39 -14.88 5.89
C VAL A 220 -15.41 -14.05 4.61
N LEU A 221 -14.93 -14.64 3.51
CA LEU A 221 -14.90 -13.98 2.21
C LEU A 221 -16.32 -13.62 1.71
N SER A 222 -17.33 -14.48 1.93
CA SER A 222 -18.71 -14.17 1.54
C SER A 222 -19.27 -12.98 2.32
N GLN A 223 -19.01 -12.90 3.63
CA GLN A 223 -19.37 -11.75 4.46
C GLN A 223 -18.71 -10.45 3.97
N LEU A 224 -17.41 -10.51 3.62
CA LEU A 224 -16.69 -9.36 3.08
C LEU A 224 -17.25 -8.92 1.72
N VAL A 225 -17.61 -9.86 0.85
CA VAL A 225 -18.20 -9.57 -0.47
C VAL A 225 -19.57 -8.88 -0.34
N VAL A 226 -20.47 -9.37 0.53
CA VAL A 226 -21.76 -8.70 0.77
C VAL A 226 -21.53 -7.27 1.28
N LYS A 227 -20.62 -7.10 2.24
CA LYS A 227 -20.30 -5.78 2.79
C LYS A 227 -19.71 -4.85 1.73
N ALA A 228 -18.84 -5.34 0.86
CA ALA A 228 -18.28 -4.58 -0.26
C ALA A 228 -19.38 -4.10 -1.21
N ILE A 229 -20.31 -4.97 -1.58
CA ILE A 229 -21.45 -4.65 -2.46
C ILE A 229 -22.29 -3.54 -1.82
N THR A 230 -22.67 -3.68 -0.55
CA THR A 230 -23.47 -2.69 0.16
C THR A 230 -22.79 -1.31 0.23
N LEU A 231 -21.48 -1.27 0.51
CA LEU A 231 -20.74 -0.01 0.59
C LEU A 231 -20.55 0.65 -0.78
N LEU A 232 -20.36 -0.13 -1.84
CA LEU A 232 -20.25 0.37 -3.21
C LEU A 232 -21.56 0.98 -3.70
N GLU A 233 -22.68 0.30 -3.47
CA GLU A 233 -24.02 0.77 -3.84
C GLU A 233 -24.41 2.03 -3.06
N ASN A 234 -24.12 2.09 -1.76
CA ASN A 234 -24.30 3.30 -0.96
C ASN A 234 -23.46 4.50 -1.44
N ALA A 235 -22.31 4.22 -2.08
CA ALA A 235 -21.46 5.24 -2.69
C ALA A 235 -21.88 5.59 -4.14
N GLY A 236 -22.88 4.92 -4.70
CA GLY A 236 -23.45 5.20 -6.02
C GLY A 236 -22.90 4.36 -7.18
N ALA A 237 -22.07 3.33 -6.90
CA ALA A 237 -21.66 2.35 -7.91
C ALA A 237 -22.70 1.23 -8.01
N LYS A 238 -23.05 0.82 -9.23
CA LYS A 238 -24.02 -0.25 -9.49
C LYS A 238 -23.27 -1.56 -9.75
N ILE A 239 -23.38 -2.52 -8.83
CA ILE A 239 -22.70 -3.81 -8.93
C ILE A 239 -23.60 -4.83 -9.62
N ASP A 240 -23.17 -5.27 -10.80
CA ASP A 240 -23.91 -6.24 -11.61
C ASP A 240 -23.25 -7.62 -11.63
N GLY A 241 -22.02 -7.74 -11.12
CA GLY A 241 -21.37 -9.04 -11.03
C GLY A 241 -20.19 -9.12 -10.08
N VAL A 242 -19.83 -10.36 -9.74
CA VAL A 242 -18.70 -10.72 -8.87
C VAL A 242 -17.80 -11.71 -9.61
N VAL A 243 -16.51 -11.41 -9.70
CA VAL A 243 -15.52 -12.24 -10.39
C VAL A 243 -14.52 -12.83 -9.39
N SER A 244 -14.48 -14.16 -9.31
CA SER A 244 -13.57 -14.92 -8.45
C SER A 244 -12.72 -15.94 -9.23
N ASP A 245 -11.62 -16.40 -8.64
CA ASP A 245 -10.84 -17.49 -9.21
C ASP A 245 -11.56 -18.85 -9.06
N GLY A 246 -10.94 -19.91 -9.59
CA GLY A 246 -11.47 -21.27 -9.51
C GLY A 246 -11.10 -22.07 -8.25
N SER A 247 -10.48 -21.46 -7.23
CA SER A 247 -9.98 -22.15 -6.03
C SER A 247 -11.10 -22.75 -5.19
N SER A 248 -10.77 -23.77 -4.39
CA SER A 248 -11.72 -24.44 -3.49
C SER A 248 -12.38 -23.47 -2.51
N THR A 249 -11.64 -22.48 -2.04
CA THR A 249 -12.11 -21.41 -1.15
C THR A 249 -13.18 -20.55 -1.82
N ASN A 250 -12.95 -20.14 -3.07
CA ASN A 250 -13.92 -19.34 -3.84
C ASN A 250 -15.14 -20.17 -4.25
N ARG A 251 -14.98 -21.48 -4.49
CA ARG A 251 -16.12 -22.40 -4.67
C ARG A 251 -16.97 -22.55 -3.41
N ARG A 252 -16.34 -22.51 -2.22
CA ARG A 252 -17.10 -22.47 -0.96
C ARG A 252 -17.91 -21.19 -0.87
N LEU A 253 -17.33 -20.04 -1.22
CA LEU A 253 -18.06 -18.77 -1.29
C LEU A 253 -19.29 -18.86 -2.21
N TRP A 254 -19.17 -19.46 -3.40
CA TRP A 254 -20.30 -19.65 -4.30
C TRP A 254 -21.41 -20.49 -3.67
N SER A 255 -21.02 -21.55 -2.94
CA SER A 255 -21.96 -22.42 -2.25
C SER A 255 -22.74 -21.68 -1.15
N GLU A 256 -22.09 -20.76 -0.42
CA GLU A 256 -22.75 -19.90 0.59
C GLU A 256 -23.79 -18.96 -0.04
N PHE A 257 -23.54 -18.49 -1.28
CA PHE A 257 -24.50 -17.70 -2.05
C PHE A 257 -25.57 -18.55 -2.78
N GLY A 258 -25.47 -19.88 -2.69
CA GLY A 258 -26.33 -20.81 -3.42
C GLY A 258 -26.10 -20.82 -4.93
N VAL A 259 -24.93 -20.36 -5.40
CA VAL A 259 -24.51 -20.41 -6.80
C VAL A 259 -23.99 -21.81 -7.11
N SER A 260 -24.50 -22.43 -8.17
CA SER A 260 -24.12 -23.79 -8.58
C SER A 260 -24.05 -23.92 -10.09
N GLY A 261 -23.00 -24.56 -10.60
CA GLY A 261 -22.83 -24.89 -12.01
C GLY A 261 -23.17 -26.33 -12.35
N LYS A 262 -23.89 -27.05 -11.48
CA LYS A 262 -24.24 -28.45 -11.71
C LYS A 262 -25.22 -28.57 -12.88
N MET A 263 -25.02 -29.57 -13.72
CA MET A 263 -25.91 -29.85 -14.85
C MET A 263 -27.36 -30.04 -14.35
N GLY A 264 -28.31 -29.33 -14.95
CA GLY A 264 -29.73 -29.34 -14.57
C GLY A 264 -30.11 -28.59 -13.29
N LYS A 265 -29.14 -28.03 -12.54
CA LYS A 265 -29.37 -27.17 -11.36
C LYS A 265 -28.49 -25.91 -11.42
N LEU A 266 -28.44 -25.29 -12.59
CA LEU A 266 -27.66 -24.08 -12.81
C LEU A 266 -28.30 -22.89 -12.08
N LYS A 267 -27.54 -22.28 -11.17
CA LYS A 267 -27.87 -21.01 -10.55
C LYS A 267 -26.63 -20.13 -10.55
N ASN A 268 -26.66 -19.08 -11.36
CA ASN A 268 -25.51 -18.23 -11.69
C ASN A 268 -25.60 -16.82 -11.09
N PHE A 269 -26.72 -16.46 -10.47
CA PHE A 269 -26.94 -15.14 -9.87
C PHE A 269 -27.53 -15.22 -8.46
N ILE A 270 -27.43 -14.10 -7.75
CA ILE A 270 -28.20 -13.81 -6.53
C ILE A 270 -29.06 -12.56 -6.74
N VAL A 271 -30.15 -12.47 -5.98
CA VAL A 271 -30.92 -11.22 -5.89
C VAL A 271 -30.08 -10.19 -5.14
N HIS A 272 -30.04 -8.97 -5.63
CA HIS A 272 -29.22 -7.91 -5.07
C HIS A 272 -29.68 -7.58 -3.63
N PRO A 273 -28.78 -7.54 -2.63
CA PRO A 273 -29.15 -7.48 -1.21
C PRO A 273 -29.89 -6.20 -0.80
N MET A 274 -29.78 -5.14 -1.60
CA MET A 274 -30.47 -3.86 -1.37
C MET A 274 -31.56 -3.53 -2.39
N ASN A 275 -31.74 -4.37 -3.43
CA ASN A 275 -32.69 -4.08 -4.51
C ASN A 275 -33.21 -5.39 -5.10
N GLU A 276 -34.45 -5.73 -4.79
CA GLU A 276 -35.06 -7.00 -5.20
C GLU A 276 -35.19 -7.15 -6.73
N ASN A 277 -35.19 -6.04 -7.47
CA ASN A 277 -35.34 -6.04 -8.92
C ASN A 277 -34.02 -6.23 -9.68
N ARG A 278 -32.86 -6.20 -8.99
CA ARG A 278 -31.55 -6.36 -9.61
C ARG A 278 -30.93 -7.71 -9.25
N LYS A 279 -30.15 -8.24 -10.19
CA LYS A 279 -29.41 -9.49 -10.05
C LYS A 279 -27.92 -9.19 -10.05
N ILE A 280 -27.17 -9.97 -9.27
CA ILE A 280 -25.71 -9.96 -9.28
C ILE A 280 -25.24 -11.31 -9.83
N TYR A 281 -24.55 -11.28 -10.97
CA TYR A 281 -24.07 -12.47 -11.66
C TYR A 281 -22.66 -12.88 -11.19
N PHE A 282 -22.42 -14.18 -11.06
CA PHE A 282 -21.12 -14.70 -10.65
C PHE A 282 -20.31 -15.18 -11.84
N PHE A 283 -19.01 -14.89 -11.83
CA PHE A 283 -18.07 -15.25 -12.87
C PHE A 283 -16.86 -15.93 -12.25
N SER A 284 -16.46 -17.06 -12.83
CA SER A 284 -15.14 -17.64 -12.62
C SER A 284 -14.18 -17.04 -13.65
N ASP A 285 -12.92 -16.84 -13.26
CA ASP A 285 -11.89 -16.32 -14.16
C ASP A 285 -11.72 -17.18 -15.43
N ALA A 286 -12.22 -16.67 -16.57
CA ALA A 286 -12.20 -17.38 -17.85
C ALA A 286 -10.78 -17.73 -18.32
N PRO A 287 -9.78 -16.82 -18.25
CA PRO A 287 -8.38 -17.16 -18.50
C PRO A 287 -7.87 -18.34 -17.68
N HIS A 288 -8.21 -18.43 -16.39
CA HIS A 288 -7.87 -19.55 -15.52
C HIS A 288 -8.55 -20.85 -15.97
N LEU A 289 -9.85 -20.84 -16.25
CA LEU A 289 -10.57 -22.03 -16.72
C LEU A 289 -9.95 -22.62 -17.99
N ILE A 290 -9.62 -21.78 -18.96
CA ILE A 290 -8.96 -22.21 -20.21
C ILE A 290 -7.58 -22.82 -19.92
N LYS A 291 -6.81 -22.25 -18.97
CA LYS A 291 -5.52 -22.82 -18.54
C LYS A 291 -5.72 -24.23 -17.98
N THR A 292 -6.77 -24.46 -17.18
CA THR A 292 -7.07 -25.77 -16.59
C THR A 292 -7.42 -26.82 -17.64
N VAL A 293 -8.28 -26.50 -18.62
CA VAL A 293 -8.62 -27.40 -19.74
C VAL A 293 -7.37 -27.83 -20.51
N ARG A 294 -6.50 -26.86 -20.84
CA ARG A 294 -5.24 -27.13 -21.53
C ARG A 294 -4.28 -27.99 -20.71
N ASN A 295 -4.11 -27.68 -19.42
CA ASN A 295 -3.19 -28.42 -18.55
C ASN A 295 -3.64 -29.88 -18.37
N MET A 296 -4.96 -30.13 -18.33
CA MET A 296 -5.50 -31.49 -18.32
C MET A 296 -5.12 -32.25 -19.60
N LEU A 297 -5.32 -31.65 -20.77
CA LEU A 297 -4.93 -32.28 -22.05
C LEU A 297 -3.43 -32.58 -22.10
N TYR A 298 -2.59 -31.68 -21.57
CA TYR A 298 -1.14 -31.89 -21.49
C TYR A 298 -0.75 -33.03 -20.54
N ASN A 299 -1.41 -33.14 -19.38
CA ASN A 299 -1.11 -34.16 -18.37
C ASN A 299 -1.61 -35.54 -18.80
N ASN A 300 -2.86 -35.62 -19.25
CA ASN A 300 -3.51 -36.88 -19.61
C ASN A 300 -3.07 -37.38 -20.99
N LYS A 301 -2.37 -36.53 -21.78
CA LYS A 301 -1.89 -36.77 -23.15
C LYS A 301 -2.98 -37.03 -24.20
N MET A 302 -4.16 -37.46 -23.78
CA MET A 302 -5.32 -37.73 -24.60
C MET A 302 -6.59 -37.33 -23.86
N LEU A 303 -7.54 -36.74 -24.59
CA LEU A 303 -8.91 -36.47 -24.13
C LEU A 303 -9.90 -36.97 -25.18
N ARG A 304 -11.12 -37.32 -24.77
CA ARG A 304 -12.16 -37.77 -25.68
C ARG A 304 -13.50 -37.12 -25.35
N ILE A 305 -14.15 -36.58 -26.38
CA ILE A 305 -15.44 -35.88 -26.27
C ILE A 305 -16.60 -36.88 -26.24
N SER A 306 -16.51 -37.95 -27.03
CA SER A 306 -17.50 -39.03 -27.11
C SER A 306 -16.88 -40.31 -27.69
N ASP A 307 -17.54 -41.45 -27.52
CA ASP A 307 -17.02 -42.76 -27.98
C ASP A 307 -16.91 -42.86 -29.49
N LYS A 308 -17.70 -42.05 -30.19
CA LYS A 308 -17.70 -41.95 -31.65
C LYS A 308 -16.60 -41.01 -32.15
N HIS A 309 -15.98 -40.24 -31.28
CA HIS A 309 -14.91 -39.33 -31.63
C HIS A 309 -13.54 -39.90 -31.26
N ASN A 310 -12.58 -39.71 -32.16
CA ASN A 310 -11.20 -40.08 -31.92
C ASN A 310 -10.62 -39.25 -30.77
N TYR A 311 -9.66 -39.84 -30.05
CA TYR A 311 -8.93 -39.15 -28.99
C TYR A 311 -8.23 -37.90 -29.53
N ILE A 312 -8.42 -36.78 -28.86
CA ILE A 312 -7.63 -35.57 -29.02
C ILE A 312 -6.32 -35.81 -28.28
N LYS A 313 -5.24 -36.12 -29.02
CA LYS A 313 -3.92 -36.38 -28.44
C LYS A 313 -3.07 -35.12 -28.45
N TRP A 314 -2.31 -34.88 -27.39
CA TRP A 314 -1.29 -33.83 -27.36
C TRP A 314 -0.27 -33.99 -28.49
N ASP A 315 0.01 -35.24 -28.86
CA ASP A 315 0.93 -35.60 -29.94
C ASP A 315 0.52 -35.02 -31.31
N HIS A 316 -0.77 -34.82 -31.56
CA HIS A 316 -1.22 -34.17 -32.79
C HIS A 316 -0.68 -32.74 -32.91
N TYR A 317 -0.54 -32.01 -31.79
CA TYR A 317 0.02 -30.65 -31.79
C TYR A 317 1.54 -30.65 -31.96
N VAL A 318 2.23 -31.67 -31.41
CA VAL A 318 3.69 -31.86 -31.57
C VAL A 318 4.01 -32.18 -33.04
N GLN A 319 3.31 -33.17 -33.61
CA GLN A 319 3.47 -33.56 -35.00
C GLN A 319 3.13 -32.41 -35.96
N LEU A 320 2.06 -31.65 -35.70
CA LEU A 320 1.70 -30.48 -36.51
C LEU A 320 2.83 -29.43 -36.52
N HIS A 321 3.42 -29.14 -35.36
CA HIS A 321 4.53 -28.19 -35.24
C HIS A 321 5.81 -28.71 -35.92
N GLU A 322 6.14 -29.99 -35.78
CA GLU A 322 7.29 -30.61 -36.46
C GLU A 322 7.14 -30.60 -37.98
N GLN A 323 5.92 -30.80 -38.50
CA GLN A 323 5.63 -30.75 -39.93
C GLN A 323 5.64 -29.31 -40.46
N ASP A 324 5.13 -28.36 -39.68
CA ASP A 324 5.13 -26.93 -40.04
C ASP A 324 6.56 -26.34 -40.04
N LEU A 325 7.46 -26.83 -39.17
CA LEU A 325 8.88 -26.46 -39.17
C LEU A 325 9.65 -26.93 -40.42
N LYS A 326 9.19 -27.99 -41.10
CA LYS A 326 9.82 -28.50 -42.32
C LYS A 326 9.52 -27.63 -43.56
N GLN A 327 8.56 -26.71 -43.48
CA GLN A 327 8.24 -25.80 -44.58
C GLN A 327 9.12 -24.54 -44.56
N ILE A 328 9.95 -24.39 -45.60
CA ILE A 328 11.04 -23.41 -45.65
C ILE A 328 10.57 -21.97 -45.99
N SER A 329 9.49 -21.79 -46.74
CA SER A 329 9.14 -20.46 -47.30
C SER A 329 7.90 -19.78 -46.69
N LYS A 330 6.89 -20.54 -46.24
CA LYS A 330 5.69 -20.02 -45.56
C LYS A 330 5.11 -21.09 -44.64
N ARG A 331 5.46 -21.03 -43.36
CA ARG A 331 4.77 -21.83 -42.33
C ARG A 331 3.27 -21.52 -42.36
N VAL A 332 2.44 -22.56 -42.26
CA VAL A 332 0.97 -22.46 -42.18
C VAL A 332 0.56 -21.99 -40.78
N CYS A 333 1.30 -22.41 -39.76
CA CYS A 333 1.07 -22.07 -38.36
C CYS A 333 2.25 -21.30 -37.75
N PRO A 334 2.71 -20.16 -38.33
CA PRO A 334 3.92 -19.48 -37.91
C PRO A 334 3.88 -18.95 -36.48
N LYS A 335 2.67 -18.84 -35.91
CA LYS A 335 2.41 -18.44 -34.52
C LYS A 335 2.60 -19.59 -33.53
N ILE A 336 2.47 -20.86 -33.94
CA ILE A 336 2.79 -22.00 -33.08
C ILE A 336 4.31 -22.15 -33.11
N THR A 337 4.94 -21.93 -31.96
CA THR A 337 6.38 -22.05 -31.76
C THR A 337 6.66 -23.14 -30.73
N ASN A 338 7.93 -23.52 -30.51
CA ASN A 338 8.28 -24.38 -29.36
C ASN A 338 7.74 -23.81 -28.03
N ARG A 339 7.52 -22.49 -27.93
CA ARG A 339 6.87 -21.86 -26.78
C ARG A 339 5.34 -22.07 -26.67
N HIS A 340 4.67 -22.59 -27.70
CA HIS A 340 3.26 -23.00 -27.62
C HIS A 340 3.13 -24.44 -27.16
N LEU A 341 4.17 -25.24 -27.38
CA LEU A 341 4.36 -26.57 -26.81
C LEU A 341 4.98 -26.49 -25.39
N VAL A 342 5.64 -25.37 -25.06
CA VAL A 342 6.27 -25.01 -23.79
C VAL A 342 5.94 -23.54 -23.39
N LEU A 343 4.86 -23.34 -22.64
CA LEU A 343 4.09 -22.07 -22.60
C LEU A 343 4.65 -20.88 -21.78
N ASP A 344 4.48 -19.64 -22.31
CA ASP A 344 4.48 -18.33 -21.60
C ASP A 344 3.25 -17.44 -21.97
N SER A 345 3.11 -16.24 -21.39
CA SER A 345 1.83 -15.70 -20.85
C SER A 345 0.96 -14.70 -21.65
N PHE A 346 1.22 -14.29 -22.90
CA PHE A 346 0.66 -13.01 -23.42
C PHE A 346 -0.32 -13.00 -24.63
N SER A 347 -0.97 -14.09 -25.07
CA SER A 347 -1.55 -14.13 -26.44
C SER A 347 -3.09 -14.30 -26.62
N LYS A 348 -3.95 -13.90 -25.68
CA LYS A 348 -5.43 -14.07 -25.79
C LYS A 348 -6.13 -12.76 -26.21
N MET A 349 -7.17 -12.76 -27.09
CA MET A 349 -8.37 -11.85 -27.12
C MET A 349 -8.94 -11.45 -28.53
N ASN A 350 -10.18 -11.87 -28.89
CA ASN A 350 -11.18 -11.15 -29.74
C ASN A 350 -12.61 -11.79 -29.61
N VAL A 351 -13.71 -11.03 -29.62
CA VAL A 351 -15.01 -11.39 -28.95
C VAL A 351 -16.31 -11.26 -29.78
N LYS A 352 -16.37 -10.64 -30.96
CA LYS A 352 -17.68 -10.43 -31.67
C LYS A 352 -18.32 -11.71 -32.23
N LEU A 353 -17.56 -12.79 -32.36
CA LEU A 353 -18.03 -14.14 -32.75
C LEU A 353 -18.37 -15.03 -31.53
N ALA A 354 -18.20 -14.53 -30.31
CA ALA A 354 -18.24 -15.36 -29.11
C ALA A 354 -19.66 -15.67 -28.60
N THR A 355 -20.67 -14.81 -28.79
CA THR A 355 -21.98 -14.99 -28.17
C THR A 355 -22.77 -16.17 -28.75
N GLN A 356 -22.76 -16.38 -30.07
CA GLN A 356 -23.35 -17.57 -30.70
C GLN A 356 -22.57 -18.85 -30.32
N VAL A 357 -21.24 -18.75 -30.19
CA VAL A 357 -20.36 -19.85 -29.77
C VAL A 357 -20.59 -20.22 -28.29
N LEU A 358 -21.00 -19.28 -27.44
CA LEU A 358 -21.16 -19.51 -26.00
C LEU A 358 -22.41 -20.37 -25.70
N GLU A 359 -23.51 -20.18 -26.43
CA GLU A 359 -24.70 -21.04 -26.31
C GLU A 359 -24.41 -22.47 -26.80
N GLU A 360 -23.73 -22.59 -27.94
CA GLU A 360 -23.25 -23.88 -28.46
C GLU A 360 -22.25 -24.54 -27.49
N ALA A 361 -21.39 -23.76 -26.83
CA ALA A 361 -20.46 -24.24 -25.83
C ALA A 361 -21.16 -24.78 -24.57
N MET A 362 -22.29 -24.20 -24.17
CA MET A 362 -23.09 -24.72 -23.06
C MET A 362 -23.65 -26.11 -23.39
N ILE A 363 -24.30 -26.22 -24.56
CA ILE A 363 -24.84 -27.48 -25.06
C ILE A 363 -23.73 -28.54 -25.17
N PHE A 364 -22.55 -28.13 -25.65
CA PHE A 364 -21.38 -28.99 -25.74
C PHE A 364 -20.90 -29.52 -24.39
N ILE A 365 -20.78 -28.65 -23.36
CA ILE A 365 -20.35 -29.07 -22.02
C ILE A 365 -21.35 -30.05 -21.40
N ASP A 366 -22.65 -29.81 -21.59
CA ASP A 366 -23.71 -30.69 -21.10
C ASP A 366 -23.73 -32.04 -21.79
N GLN A 367 -23.53 -32.07 -23.11
CA GLN A 367 -23.38 -33.32 -23.85
C GLN A 367 -22.12 -34.09 -23.43
N TRP A 368 -21.01 -33.39 -23.18
CA TRP A 368 -19.75 -34.00 -22.75
C TRP A 368 -19.87 -34.63 -21.36
N GLU A 369 -20.47 -33.92 -20.38
CA GLU A 369 -20.74 -34.49 -19.06
C GLU A 369 -21.78 -35.62 -19.12
N SER A 370 -22.81 -35.49 -19.97
CA SER A 370 -23.78 -36.57 -20.18
C SER A 370 -23.13 -37.84 -20.74
N ASN A 371 -22.13 -37.72 -21.61
CA ASN A 371 -21.37 -38.87 -22.09
C ASN A 371 -20.53 -39.50 -20.96
N MET A 372 -19.98 -38.70 -20.05
CA MET A 372 -19.25 -39.20 -18.88
C MET A 372 -20.19 -39.94 -17.91
N LEU A 373 -21.34 -39.34 -17.58
CA LEU A 373 -22.34 -39.94 -16.68
C LEU A 373 -22.96 -41.23 -17.25
N ASN A 374 -23.09 -41.32 -18.57
CA ASN A 374 -23.58 -42.51 -19.27
C ASN A 374 -22.48 -43.57 -19.51
N ASN A 375 -21.31 -43.47 -18.86
CA ASN A 375 -20.16 -44.37 -19.00
C ASN A 375 -19.67 -44.55 -20.45
N LYS A 376 -19.92 -43.58 -21.31
CA LYS A 376 -19.37 -43.57 -22.67
C LYS A 376 -17.88 -43.25 -22.58
N ILE A 377 -17.54 -42.17 -21.89
CA ILE A 377 -16.15 -41.76 -21.63
C ILE A 377 -15.77 -41.95 -20.17
N ASN A 378 -14.47 -42.14 -19.88
CA ASN A 378 -13.97 -42.28 -18.52
C ASN A 378 -14.00 -40.92 -17.78
N GLU A 379 -14.09 -40.94 -16.45
CA GLU A 379 -14.05 -39.70 -15.63
C GLU A 379 -12.74 -38.91 -15.80
N SER A 380 -11.64 -39.60 -16.12
CA SER A 380 -10.34 -38.97 -16.44
C SER A 380 -10.32 -38.19 -17.76
N ASP A 381 -11.25 -38.50 -18.66
CA ASP A 381 -11.34 -37.90 -19.99
C ASP A 381 -12.27 -36.68 -20.01
N PHE A 382 -12.97 -36.42 -18.90
CA PHE A 382 -13.83 -35.26 -18.70
C PHE A 382 -13.12 -34.16 -17.90
N LEU A 383 -13.63 -32.93 -18.03
CA LEU A 383 -13.17 -31.79 -17.25
C LEU A 383 -13.29 -32.05 -15.74
N THR A 384 -12.42 -31.44 -14.92
CA THR A 384 -12.65 -31.50 -13.48
C THR A 384 -14.01 -30.87 -13.18
N LYS A 385 -14.76 -31.46 -12.26
CA LYS A 385 -16.11 -30.98 -11.89
C LYS A 385 -16.10 -29.47 -11.60
N GLN A 386 -15.07 -28.99 -10.90
CA GLN A 386 -14.88 -27.57 -10.59
C GLN A 386 -14.69 -26.68 -11.83
N THR A 387 -13.99 -27.17 -12.86
CA THR A 387 -13.78 -26.43 -14.12
C THR A 387 -15.04 -26.44 -14.97
N ALA A 388 -15.74 -27.57 -15.07
CA ALA A 388 -17.00 -27.68 -15.81
C ALA A 388 -18.08 -26.77 -15.20
N GLU A 389 -18.28 -26.85 -13.88
CA GLU A 389 -19.23 -25.99 -13.16
C GLU A 389 -18.85 -24.50 -13.30
N GLY A 390 -17.56 -24.18 -13.21
CA GLY A 390 -17.06 -22.82 -13.41
C GLY A 390 -17.33 -22.28 -14.81
N LEU A 391 -17.10 -23.09 -15.84
CA LEU A 391 -17.39 -22.73 -17.24
C LEU A 391 -18.89 -22.49 -17.45
N ARG A 392 -19.76 -23.39 -16.98
CA ARG A 392 -21.21 -23.19 -17.12
C ARG A 392 -21.70 -21.91 -16.48
N VAL A 393 -21.30 -21.66 -15.22
CA VAL A 393 -21.70 -20.42 -14.53
C VAL A 393 -21.18 -19.19 -15.27
N THR A 394 -19.90 -19.17 -15.66
CA THR A 394 -19.33 -18.03 -16.38
C THR A 394 -20.01 -17.79 -17.73
N ILE A 395 -20.28 -18.85 -18.51
CA ILE A 395 -20.94 -18.75 -19.82
C ILE A 395 -22.34 -18.18 -19.65
N GLN A 396 -23.15 -18.76 -18.76
CA GLN A 396 -24.53 -18.30 -18.53
C GLN A 396 -24.57 -16.88 -17.99
N SER A 397 -23.74 -16.57 -16.99
CA SER A 397 -23.62 -15.21 -16.44
C SER A 397 -23.20 -14.19 -17.50
N THR A 398 -22.34 -14.58 -18.45
CA THR A 398 -21.91 -13.69 -19.54
C THR A 398 -23.07 -13.39 -20.48
N ILE A 399 -23.88 -14.40 -20.83
CA ILE A 399 -25.07 -14.23 -21.67
C ILE A 399 -26.07 -13.33 -20.93
N ASP A 400 -26.47 -13.69 -19.72
CA ASP A 400 -27.49 -12.98 -18.95
C ASP A 400 -27.10 -11.52 -18.65
N LEU A 401 -25.86 -11.28 -18.22
CA LEU A 401 -25.38 -9.93 -17.95
C LEU A 401 -25.28 -9.11 -19.23
N THR A 402 -24.86 -9.71 -20.34
CA THR A 402 -24.78 -9.00 -21.63
C THR A 402 -26.16 -8.55 -22.08
N THR A 403 -27.16 -9.43 -22.02
CA THR A 403 -28.55 -9.10 -22.36
C THR A 403 -29.08 -7.97 -21.47
N TYR A 404 -28.89 -8.10 -20.15
CA TYR A 404 -29.31 -7.07 -19.18
C TYR A 404 -28.68 -5.69 -19.45
N LEU A 405 -27.38 -5.64 -19.74
CA LEU A 405 -26.70 -4.36 -20.00
C LEU A 405 -27.17 -3.72 -21.31
N LEU A 406 -27.40 -4.51 -22.35
CA LEU A 406 -27.94 -4.01 -23.62
C LEU A 406 -29.34 -3.42 -23.43
N ASP A 407 -30.20 -4.06 -22.62
CA ASP A 407 -31.55 -3.58 -22.31
C ASP A 407 -31.55 -2.24 -21.55
N ILE A 408 -30.54 -1.97 -20.72
CA ILE A 408 -30.40 -0.71 -19.95
C ILE A 408 -29.77 0.42 -20.78
N GLY A 409 -29.38 0.14 -22.03
CA GLY A 409 -28.89 1.14 -22.97
C GLY A 409 -27.38 1.12 -23.23
N PHE A 410 -26.67 0.03 -22.90
CA PHE A 410 -25.31 -0.17 -23.42
C PHE A 410 -25.36 -0.47 -24.93
N HIS A 411 -24.52 0.21 -25.72
CA HIS A 411 -24.43 -0.07 -27.16
C HIS A 411 -23.67 -1.37 -27.48
N TYR A 412 -22.73 -1.75 -26.62
CA TYR A 412 -21.94 -2.98 -26.73
C TYR A 412 -21.37 -3.34 -25.36
N VAL A 413 -21.01 -4.61 -25.17
CA VAL A 413 -20.46 -5.13 -23.91
C VAL A 413 -19.07 -5.71 -24.14
N LEU A 414 -18.11 -5.30 -23.31
CA LEU A 414 -16.73 -5.79 -23.36
C LEU A 414 -16.52 -6.89 -22.33
N THR A 415 -16.63 -8.15 -22.76
CA THR A 415 -16.47 -9.31 -21.85
C THR A 415 -15.08 -9.41 -21.21
N ASN A 416 -14.05 -8.75 -21.77
CA ASN A 416 -12.74 -8.62 -21.12
C ASN A 416 -12.77 -7.89 -19.78
N LYS A 417 -13.85 -7.18 -19.46
CA LYS A 417 -14.00 -6.51 -18.16
C LYS A 417 -14.61 -7.43 -17.09
N MET A 418 -14.99 -8.67 -17.46
CA MET A 418 -15.58 -9.68 -16.59
C MET A 418 -14.54 -10.76 -16.19
N ASN A 419 -13.28 -10.37 -16.01
CA ASN A 419 -12.17 -11.24 -15.60
C ASN A 419 -11.27 -10.56 -14.56
N GLN A 420 -10.27 -11.28 -14.04
CA GLN A 420 -9.42 -10.78 -12.96
C GLN A 420 -8.12 -10.10 -13.44
N ASP A 421 -7.88 -9.97 -14.75
CA ASP A 421 -6.61 -9.49 -15.31
C ASP A 421 -6.22 -8.10 -14.79
N LYS A 422 -7.20 -7.22 -14.54
CA LYS A 422 -6.96 -5.87 -14.01
C LYS A 422 -6.38 -5.89 -12.60
N LEU A 423 -6.78 -6.88 -11.81
CA LEU A 423 -6.25 -7.11 -10.48
C LEU A 423 -4.84 -7.73 -10.54
N GLU A 424 -4.60 -8.66 -11.48
CA GLU A 424 -3.24 -9.18 -11.75
C GLU A 424 -2.26 -8.07 -12.20
N ILE A 425 -2.71 -7.16 -13.07
CA ILE A 425 -1.93 -5.97 -13.49
C ILE A 425 -1.64 -5.07 -12.28
N PHE A 426 -2.59 -4.91 -11.37
CA PHE A 426 -2.39 -4.16 -10.14
C PHE A 426 -1.33 -4.84 -9.25
N PHE A 427 -1.39 -6.15 -9.06
CA PHE A 427 -0.35 -6.90 -8.35
C PHE A 427 1.02 -6.78 -9.01
N GLY A 428 1.09 -6.84 -10.34
CA GLY A 428 2.31 -6.56 -11.09
C GLY A 428 2.86 -5.17 -10.83
N SER A 429 1.98 -4.16 -10.80
CA SER A 429 2.33 -2.76 -10.50
C SER A 429 2.86 -2.60 -9.07
N VAL A 430 2.26 -3.30 -8.11
CA VAL A 430 2.72 -3.32 -6.71
C VAL A 430 4.12 -3.93 -6.60
N ARG A 431 4.38 -5.07 -7.27
CA ARG A 431 5.71 -5.70 -7.30
C ARG A 431 6.73 -4.77 -7.94
N GLN A 432 6.41 -4.18 -9.08
CA GLN A 432 7.29 -3.24 -9.79
C GLN A 432 7.62 -1.99 -8.96
N ALA A 433 6.65 -1.46 -8.20
CA ALA A 433 6.86 -0.32 -7.31
C ALA A 433 7.88 -0.61 -6.19
N THR A 434 8.12 -1.88 -5.87
CA THR A 434 9.15 -2.29 -4.90
C THR A 434 10.54 -2.55 -5.50
N GLY A 435 10.72 -2.24 -6.79
CA GLY A 435 12.01 -2.36 -7.48
C GLY A 435 12.48 -3.81 -7.55
N PRO A 436 13.73 -4.13 -7.16
CA PRO A 436 14.27 -5.50 -7.21
C PRO A 436 13.63 -6.51 -6.23
N ASN A 437 12.66 -6.09 -5.42
CA ASN A 437 12.02 -6.92 -4.41
C ASN A 437 10.72 -7.53 -4.92
N ASP A 438 10.79 -8.45 -5.89
CA ASP A 438 9.63 -9.06 -6.57
C ASP A 438 8.62 -9.77 -5.65
N HIS A 439 8.99 -10.03 -4.39
CA HIS A 439 8.13 -10.59 -3.35
C HIS A 439 8.11 -9.64 -2.14
N PRO A 440 7.19 -8.66 -2.14
CA PRO A 440 7.09 -7.66 -1.08
C PRO A 440 6.72 -8.29 0.27
N SER A 441 7.24 -7.71 1.35
CA SER A 441 6.78 -8.03 2.70
C SER A 441 5.42 -7.40 2.97
N THR A 442 4.61 -8.01 3.83
CA THR A 442 3.24 -7.55 4.13
C THR A 442 3.17 -6.06 4.50
N PRO A 443 4.01 -5.50 5.39
CA PRO A 443 3.98 -4.06 5.66
C PRO A 443 4.32 -3.19 4.45
N THR A 444 5.25 -3.64 3.60
CA THR A 444 5.62 -2.93 2.36
C THR A 444 4.49 -2.95 1.35
N PHE A 445 3.83 -4.10 1.20
CA PHE A 445 2.67 -4.26 0.34
C PHE A 445 1.54 -3.32 0.75
N LEU A 446 1.18 -3.29 2.05
CA LEU A 446 0.16 -2.39 2.56
C LEU A 446 0.51 -0.92 2.32
N GLN A 447 1.79 -0.53 2.48
CA GLN A 447 2.22 0.83 2.19
C GLN A 447 2.10 1.19 0.69
N VAL A 448 2.48 0.28 -0.21
CA VAL A 448 2.37 0.49 -1.66
C VAL A 448 0.91 0.52 -2.10
N TYR A 449 0.07 -0.37 -1.54
CA TYR A 449 -1.38 -0.37 -1.77
C TYR A 449 -1.99 0.99 -1.43
N LYS A 450 -1.68 1.55 -0.25
CA LYS A 450 -2.16 2.88 0.19
C LYS A 450 -1.80 3.97 -0.84
N ILE A 451 -0.55 3.96 -1.31
CA ILE A 451 -0.06 4.94 -2.29
C ILE A 451 -0.80 4.78 -3.64
N LEU A 452 -0.97 3.54 -4.11
CA LEU A 452 -1.60 3.26 -5.40
C LEU A 452 -3.12 3.48 -5.39
N SER A 453 -3.79 3.20 -4.27
CA SER A 453 -5.23 3.46 -4.08
C SER A 453 -5.52 4.97 -4.07
N ALA A 454 -4.68 5.75 -3.37
CA ALA A 454 -4.76 7.21 -3.43
C ALA A 454 -4.47 7.73 -4.85
N TYR A 455 -3.46 7.16 -5.51
CA TYR A 455 -3.10 7.51 -6.88
C TYR A 455 -4.24 7.27 -7.88
N SER A 456 -4.98 6.15 -7.79
CA SER A 456 -6.06 5.84 -8.74
C SER A 456 -7.26 6.78 -8.60
N ILE A 457 -7.47 7.37 -7.42
CA ILE A 457 -8.45 8.43 -7.19
C ILE A 457 -7.96 9.75 -7.80
N LEU A 458 -6.71 10.12 -7.53
CA LEU A 458 -6.14 11.43 -7.88
C LEU A 458 -5.67 11.56 -9.33
N LYS A 459 -5.49 10.43 -10.02
CA LYS A 459 -5.01 10.41 -11.39
C LYS A 459 -6.07 11.05 -12.30
N PRO A 460 -5.71 12.09 -13.09
CA PRO A 460 -6.62 12.65 -14.06
C PRO A 460 -6.98 11.61 -15.12
N PRO A 461 -8.20 11.68 -15.71
CA PRO A 461 -8.59 10.77 -16.79
C PRO A 461 -7.56 10.83 -17.91
N LYS A 462 -7.12 9.66 -18.37
CA LYS A 462 -6.29 9.56 -19.58
C LYS A 462 -7.21 9.81 -20.76
N SER A 463 -7.39 11.05 -21.20
CA SER A 463 -7.87 11.25 -22.56
C SER A 463 -6.84 10.65 -23.51
N GLY A 464 -7.30 9.87 -24.50
CA GLY A 464 -6.48 9.50 -25.64
C GLY A 464 -6.01 10.75 -26.37
N ASN A 465 -5.19 10.59 -27.41
CA ASN A 465 -4.77 11.68 -28.29
C ASN A 465 -5.94 12.21 -29.15
N CYS A 466 -7.02 12.67 -28.52
CA CYS A 466 -8.13 13.37 -29.13
C CYS A 466 -8.22 14.73 -28.45
N THR A 467 -8.43 15.76 -29.27
CA THR A 467 -8.65 17.16 -28.89
C THR A 467 -9.53 17.26 -27.64
N ILE A 468 -8.96 17.80 -26.56
CA ILE A 468 -9.65 18.05 -25.30
C ILE A 468 -10.70 19.13 -25.56
N LEU A 469 -11.94 18.73 -25.79
CA LEU A 469 -13.08 19.66 -25.88
C LEU A 469 -13.80 19.85 -24.54
N GLU A 470 -13.36 19.20 -23.46
CA GLU A 470 -13.96 19.40 -22.14
C GLU A 470 -12.89 19.66 -21.07
N THR A 471 -12.68 20.94 -20.80
CA THR A 471 -11.94 21.48 -19.64
C THR A 471 -12.66 21.22 -18.31
N ALA A 472 -13.82 20.56 -18.32
CA ALA A 472 -14.67 20.30 -17.17
C ALA A 472 -14.60 18.84 -16.68
N THR A 473 -13.42 18.20 -16.67
CA THR A 473 -13.27 16.96 -15.90
C THR A 473 -13.10 17.32 -14.42
N PRO A 474 -14.03 16.96 -13.54
CA PRO A 474 -13.96 17.35 -12.14
C PRO A 474 -12.85 16.54 -11.45
N LYS A 475 -11.82 17.25 -11.00
CA LYS A 475 -10.66 16.69 -10.30
C LYS A 475 -10.94 16.75 -8.81
N ILE A 476 -10.71 15.64 -8.09
CA ILE A 476 -10.65 15.67 -6.63
C ILE A 476 -9.46 16.55 -6.24
N SER A 477 -9.72 17.63 -5.53
CA SER A 477 -8.73 18.60 -5.10
C SER A 477 -8.00 18.11 -3.85
N LEU A 478 -6.83 18.71 -3.56
CA LEU A 478 -6.14 18.45 -2.29
C LEU A 478 -6.91 18.98 -1.08
N ASN A 479 -7.81 19.95 -1.26
CA ASN A 479 -8.69 20.42 -0.20
C ASN A 479 -9.69 19.34 0.19
N ASP A 480 -10.29 18.63 -0.78
CA ASP A 480 -11.19 17.51 -0.49
C ASP A 480 -10.48 16.42 0.35
N ILE A 481 -9.21 16.14 0.03
CA ILE A 481 -8.38 15.22 0.82
C ILE A 481 -8.12 15.79 2.22
N LYS A 482 -7.73 17.06 2.33
CA LYS A 482 -7.46 17.70 3.62
C LYS A 482 -8.70 17.71 4.50
N GLU A 483 -9.87 18.04 3.97
CA GLU A 483 -11.13 18.05 4.71
C GLU A 483 -11.50 16.65 5.22
N VAL A 484 -11.34 15.62 4.37
CA VAL A 484 -11.63 14.23 4.74
C VAL A 484 -10.62 13.66 5.76
N PHE A 485 -9.34 14.05 5.67
CA PHE A 485 -8.26 13.44 6.46
C PHE A 485 -7.76 14.27 7.66
N ASN A 486 -7.96 15.60 7.72
CA ASN A 486 -7.45 16.46 8.81
C ASN A 486 -8.26 16.37 10.12
N ALA A 487 -9.43 15.74 10.13
CA ALA A 487 -10.34 15.83 11.27
C ALA A 487 -9.98 14.99 12.52
N ASN A 488 -8.91 14.18 12.54
CA ASN A 488 -8.66 13.27 13.67
C ASN A 488 -7.28 13.43 14.31
N GLU A 489 -7.28 13.65 15.64
CA GLU A 489 -6.13 13.43 16.51
C GLU A 489 -5.46 12.07 16.21
N SER A 490 -4.13 12.05 16.22
CA SER A 490 -3.40 10.81 15.97
C SER A 490 -3.65 9.80 17.10
N LEU A 491 -3.80 8.51 16.77
CA LEU A 491 -3.95 7.44 17.78
C LEU A 491 -2.82 7.47 18.82
N ARG A 492 -1.58 7.75 18.38
CA ARG A 492 -0.45 8.00 19.28
C ARG A 492 -0.73 9.12 20.28
N PHE A 493 -1.33 10.23 19.88
CA PHE A 493 -1.64 11.32 20.79
C PHE A 493 -2.61 10.85 21.88
N LYS A 494 -3.67 10.12 21.50
CA LYS A 494 -4.63 9.54 22.46
C LYS A 494 -3.97 8.56 23.44
N LYS A 495 -3.12 7.66 22.93
CA LYS A 495 -2.36 6.70 23.76
C LYS A 495 -1.41 7.39 24.73
N LEU A 496 -0.70 8.42 24.27
CA LEU A 496 0.21 9.19 25.12
C LEU A 496 -0.55 10.06 26.13
N GLN A 497 -1.70 10.62 25.76
CA GLN A 497 -2.55 11.38 26.67
C GLN A 497 -3.12 10.48 27.77
N ASN A 498 -3.59 9.27 27.41
CA ASN A 498 -4.05 8.26 28.38
C ASN A 498 -2.91 7.84 29.34
N LEU A 499 -1.71 7.61 28.81
CA LEU A 499 -0.53 7.34 29.65
C LEU A 499 -0.25 8.48 30.62
N THR A 500 -0.22 9.72 30.13
CA THR A 500 0.00 10.91 30.97
C THR A 500 -1.08 11.06 32.03
N SER A 501 -2.37 10.90 31.68
CA SER A 501 -3.47 11.02 32.65
C SER A 501 -3.39 9.95 33.74
N ARG A 502 -3.05 8.71 33.39
CA ARG A 502 -2.87 7.62 34.37
C ARG A 502 -1.67 7.86 35.29
N LEU A 503 -0.58 8.41 34.76
CA LEU A 503 0.56 8.82 35.58
C LEU A 503 0.17 9.96 36.53
N ASP A 504 -0.61 10.93 36.08
CA ASP A 504 -1.11 12.02 36.93
C ASP A 504 -2.08 11.50 38.01
N GLU A 505 -2.94 10.53 37.71
CA GLU A 505 -3.81 9.86 38.70
C GLU A 505 -3.01 9.12 39.77
N ILE A 506 -1.95 8.40 39.40
CA ILE A 506 -1.04 7.72 40.34
C ILE A 506 -0.33 8.76 41.25
N VAL A 507 0.03 9.93 40.71
CA VAL A 507 0.63 11.02 41.50
C VAL A 507 -0.38 11.61 42.49
N ASN A 508 -1.65 11.77 42.09
CA ASN A 508 -2.69 12.41 42.89
C ASN A 508 -3.33 11.49 43.95
N THR A 509 -3.32 10.16 43.74
CA THR A 509 -3.98 9.18 44.62
C THR A 509 -3.17 8.76 45.85
N GLY A 510 -1.93 9.24 46.01
CA GLY A 510 -1.20 9.15 47.28
C GLY A 510 -0.98 7.73 47.83
N MET A 511 -0.95 6.71 46.96
CA MET A 511 -0.66 5.33 47.39
C MET A 511 0.82 5.20 47.72
N TRP A 512 1.14 5.43 48.98
CA TRP A 512 2.49 5.42 49.55
C TRP A 512 2.60 4.22 50.48
N GLU A 513 3.26 3.16 50.04
CA GLU A 513 3.88 2.20 50.94
C GLU A 513 5.38 2.20 50.64
N ALA A 514 6.16 2.45 51.69
CA ALA A 514 7.60 2.43 51.67
C ALA A 514 8.03 0.98 51.82
N ASP A 515 8.59 0.38 50.77
CA ASP A 515 9.32 -0.87 50.91
C ASP A 515 10.79 -0.57 51.18
N ASP A 516 11.25 -1.14 52.29
CA ASP A 516 12.59 -1.02 52.82
C ASP A 516 13.68 -1.40 51.80
N ILE A 517 14.80 -0.70 51.95
CA ILE A 517 16.07 -0.89 51.25
C ILE A 517 16.47 -2.36 51.31
N LEU A 518 16.35 -3.08 50.19
CA LEU A 518 16.86 -4.45 50.08
C LEU A 518 18.37 -4.45 49.92
N ASP A 519 18.94 -5.29 50.79
CA ASP A 519 20.34 -5.51 51.11
C ASP A 519 21.22 -5.86 49.89
N HIS A 520 22.49 -5.47 49.96
CA HIS A 520 23.48 -5.66 48.90
C HIS A 520 23.91 -7.13 48.77
N ASP A 521 23.25 -7.89 47.89
CA ASP A 521 23.71 -9.24 47.57
C ASP A 521 24.81 -9.23 46.48
N TYR A 522 26.01 -9.72 46.81
CA TYR A 522 27.21 -9.77 45.97
C TYR A 522 27.13 -10.91 44.93
N CYS A 523 26.02 -11.00 44.19
CA CYS A 523 25.86 -12.00 43.15
C CYS A 523 26.33 -11.46 41.78
N LYS A 524 27.04 -12.29 40.99
CA LYS A 524 27.44 -11.94 39.62
C LYS A 524 26.18 -11.66 38.80
N SER A 525 26.02 -10.42 38.31
CA SER A 525 24.88 -10.01 37.49
C SER A 525 24.71 -10.87 36.26
N SER A 526 23.47 -11.13 35.87
CA SER A 526 23.16 -11.88 34.65
C SER A 526 23.67 -11.14 33.40
N VAL A 527 23.93 -11.89 32.32
CA VAL A 527 24.31 -11.30 31.01
C VAL A 527 23.23 -10.33 30.53
N LYS A 528 21.95 -10.63 30.83
CA LYS A 528 20.79 -9.78 30.53
C LYS A 528 20.92 -8.43 31.24
N GLU A 529 21.14 -8.42 32.55
CA GLU A 529 21.28 -7.19 33.34
C GLU A 529 22.41 -6.29 32.84
N CYS A 530 23.56 -6.88 32.49
CA CYS A 530 24.71 -6.16 31.96
C CYS A 530 24.41 -5.51 30.60
N ILE A 531 23.67 -6.21 29.73
CA ILE A 531 23.23 -5.68 28.44
C ILE A 531 22.20 -4.56 28.63
N THR A 532 21.21 -4.77 29.51
CA THR A 532 20.19 -3.77 29.81
C THR A 532 20.82 -2.51 30.39
N TYR A 533 21.84 -2.65 31.25
CA TYR A 533 22.59 -1.52 31.82
C TYR A 533 23.34 -0.73 30.72
N TYR A 534 23.97 -1.42 29.77
CA TYR A 534 24.60 -0.78 28.61
C TYR A 534 23.60 -0.02 27.74
N ILE A 535 22.42 -0.61 27.47
CA ILE A 535 21.33 0.06 26.73
C ILE A 535 20.82 1.27 27.50
N CYS A 536 20.67 1.16 28.82
CA CYS A 536 20.24 2.23 29.71
C CYS A 536 21.18 3.44 29.61
N GLY A 537 22.50 3.24 29.52
CA GLY A 537 23.47 4.31 29.26
C GLY A 537 23.25 5.04 27.93
N TYR A 538 22.91 4.31 26.85
CA TYR A 538 22.56 4.92 25.56
C TYR A 538 21.27 5.75 25.64
N VAL A 539 20.24 5.22 26.31
CA VAL A 539 18.96 5.91 26.50
C VAL A 539 19.17 7.16 27.34
N SER A 540 19.93 7.07 28.43
CA SER A 540 20.29 8.20 29.31
C SER A 540 20.90 9.36 28.53
N ARG A 541 21.87 9.08 27.64
CA ARG A 541 22.49 10.09 26.77
C ARG A 541 21.51 10.76 25.82
N LYS A 542 20.49 10.04 25.37
CA LYS A 542 19.50 10.57 24.43
C LYS A 542 18.45 11.42 25.15
N LEU A 543 18.05 11.00 26.35
CA LEU A 543 17.14 11.73 27.21
C LEU A 543 17.78 13.03 27.74
N SER A 544 19.08 13.03 28.04
CA SER A 544 19.79 14.22 28.52
C SER A 544 19.81 15.36 27.48
N ASN A 545 19.66 15.04 26.20
CA ASN A 545 19.54 16.02 25.12
C ASN A 545 18.09 16.50 24.91
N HIS A 546 17.10 15.79 25.46
CA HIS A 546 15.68 16.13 25.34
C HIS A 546 15.24 17.15 26.38
N THR A 547 15.82 17.10 27.58
CA THR A 547 15.42 17.97 28.70
C THR A 547 16.50 19.01 29.01
N LYS A 548 16.07 20.24 29.34
CA LYS A 548 16.97 21.30 29.82
C LYS A 548 17.02 21.40 31.34
N CYS A 549 16.07 20.77 32.04
CA CYS A 549 15.99 20.76 33.50
C CYS A 549 17.14 19.96 34.13
N ASN A 550 17.86 20.58 35.08
CA ASN A 550 19.00 19.95 35.75
C ASN A 550 18.57 18.83 36.72
N ASN A 551 17.43 18.97 37.41
CA ASN A 551 16.90 17.93 38.30
C ASN A 551 16.57 16.65 37.53
N CYS A 552 16.01 16.81 36.33
CA CYS A 552 15.70 15.70 35.43
C CYS A 552 16.97 15.03 34.88
N LYS A 553 18.03 15.80 34.60
CA LYS A 553 19.31 15.25 34.17
C LYS A 553 19.98 14.45 35.28
N MET A 554 19.94 14.92 36.53
CA MET A 554 20.46 14.19 37.69
C MET A 554 19.67 12.91 37.99
N ALA A 555 18.37 12.90 37.73
CA ALA A 555 17.53 11.72 37.85
C ALA A 555 17.94 10.60 36.88
N ILE A 556 18.53 10.95 35.74
CA ILE A 556 18.84 10.02 34.64
C ILE A 556 20.33 9.65 34.64
N LEU A 557 21.22 10.56 35.04
CA LEU A 557 22.67 10.43 34.93
C LEU A 557 23.33 10.31 36.31
N LYS A 558 24.24 9.33 36.46
CA LYS A 558 25.10 9.19 37.65
C LYS A 558 26.52 9.74 37.43
N GLY A 559 27.10 9.55 36.23
CA GLY A 559 28.47 9.99 35.90
C GLY A 559 29.18 9.09 34.86
N ASN A 560 30.52 9.14 34.85
CA ASN A 560 31.39 8.43 33.87
C ASN A 560 31.94 7.08 34.37
N SER A 561 31.70 6.72 35.63
CA SER A 561 32.14 5.44 36.19
C SER A 561 31.11 4.90 37.19
N SER A 562 30.99 3.58 37.25
CA SER A 562 30.19 2.86 38.23
C SER A 562 30.88 1.55 38.60
N THR A 563 30.90 1.24 39.89
CA THR A 563 31.49 0.02 40.48
C THR A 563 30.47 -1.12 40.61
N ILE A 564 29.23 -0.88 40.20
CA ILE A 564 28.12 -1.82 40.27
C ILE A 564 28.37 -3.03 39.35
N SER A 565 28.00 -4.24 39.79
CA SER A 565 28.22 -5.50 39.04
C SER A 565 27.58 -5.48 37.64
N GLN A 566 26.42 -4.85 37.47
CA GLN A 566 25.77 -4.69 36.17
C GLN A 566 26.55 -3.77 35.20
N ALA A 567 27.45 -2.91 35.70
CA ALA A 567 28.24 -1.99 34.89
C ALA A 567 29.44 -2.64 34.19
N THR A 568 29.71 -3.93 34.47
CA THR A 568 30.87 -4.68 33.98
C THR A 568 31.05 -4.57 32.46
N LEU A 569 29.99 -4.80 31.68
CA LEU A 569 30.04 -4.73 30.21
C LEU A 569 30.34 -3.30 29.70
N THR A 570 29.70 -2.29 30.32
CA THR A 570 29.89 -0.88 29.96
C THR A 570 31.32 -0.45 30.26
N ASN A 571 31.86 -0.84 31.42
CA ASN A 571 33.24 -0.56 31.82
C ASN A 571 34.24 -1.22 30.86
N MET A 572 34.04 -2.48 30.47
CA MET A 572 34.89 -3.18 29.50
C MET A 572 34.88 -2.52 28.10
N LYS A 573 33.75 -1.98 27.67
CA LYS A 573 33.61 -1.32 26.36
C LYS A 573 33.99 0.16 26.36
N SER A 574 34.04 0.79 27.52
CA SER A 574 34.25 2.23 27.63
C SER A 574 35.70 2.58 27.33
N LYS A 575 35.90 3.57 26.45
CA LYS A 575 37.18 4.29 26.31
C LYS A 575 37.14 5.65 27.03
N GLY A 576 36.33 5.75 28.10
CA GLY A 576 36.13 6.98 28.88
C GLY A 576 34.97 7.87 28.41
N GLY A 577 34.19 7.45 27.41
CA GLY A 577 33.08 8.24 26.83
C GLY A 577 31.68 7.62 26.95
N LEU A 578 31.55 6.47 27.62
CA LEU A 578 30.25 5.85 27.88
C LEU A 578 29.64 6.38 29.19
N ILE A 579 28.32 6.54 29.19
CA ILE A 579 27.57 7.15 30.29
C ILE A 579 26.98 6.06 31.18
N HIS A 580 27.04 6.28 32.49
CA HIS A 580 26.43 5.40 33.49
C HIS A 580 25.09 5.99 33.99
N PRO A 581 23.98 5.23 33.91
CA PRO A 581 22.68 5.67 34.38
C PRO A 581 22.61 5.78 35.91
N ASN A 582 21.68 6.58 36.40
CA ASN A 582 21.23 6.56 37.80
C ASN A 582 20.59 5.19 38.13
N GLN A 583 20.70 4.74 39.38
CA GLN A 583 20.15 3.45 39.82
C GLN A 583 18.62 3.40 39.71
N GLY A 584 17.90 4.46 40.11
CA GLY A 584 16.44 4.50 39.98
C GLY A 584 15.99 4.45 38.51
N PHE A 585 16.71 5.15 37.64
CA PHE A 585 16.47 5.10 36.19
C PHE A 585 16.77 3.71 35.59
N TYR A 586 17.82 3.03 36.08
CA TYR A 586 18.11 1.66 35.67
C TYR A 586 17.01 0.67 36.09
N ASN A 587 16.53 0.76 37.33
CA ASN A 587 15.44 -0.09 37.84
C ASN A 587 14.14 0.12 37.05
N LEU A 588 13.81 1.37 36.71
CA LEU A 588 12.69 1.69 35.82
C LEU A 588 12.82 1.01 34.45
N ILE A 589 14.00 1.09 33.83
CA ILE A 589 14.25 0.48 32.52
C ILE A 589 14.22 -1.04 32.58
N LEU A 590 14.68 -1.64 33.69
CA LEU A 590 14.55 -3.08 33.93
C LEU A 590 13.08 -3.49 33.98
N ALA A 591 12.24 -2.79 34.74
CA ALA A 591 10.81 -3.08 34.81
C ALA A 591 10.13 -2.99 33.44
N ILE A 592 10.47 -1.97 32.63
CA ILE A 592 9.95 -1.84 31.27
C ILE A 592 10.46 -2.98 30.37
N GLU A 593 11.71 -3.42 30.50
CA GLU A 593 12.26 -4.53 29.71
C GLU A 593 11.62 -5.87 30.06
N ASP A 594 11.39 -6.13 31.35
CA ASP A 594 10.73 -7.36 31.81
C ASP A 594 9.27 -7.41 31.33
N SER A 595 8.57 -6.27 31.41
CA SER A 595 7.23 -6.14 30.84
C SER A 595 7.22 -6.34 29.32
N PHE A 596 8.19 -5.73 28.61
CA PHE A 596 8.34 -5.90 27.17
C PHE A 596 8.59 -7.37 26.79
N GLU A 597 9.40 -8.10 27.55
CA GLU A 597 9.68 -9.51 27.29
C GLU A 597 8.41 -10.37 27.36
N LYS A 598 7.54 -10.13 28.36
CA LYS A 598 6.24 -10.80 28.48
C LYS A 598 5.32 -10.53 27.29
N HIS A 599 5.27 -9.27 26.84
CA HIS A 599 4.27 -8.82 25.87
C HIS A 599 4.78 -8.65 24.44
N CYS A 600 6.06 -8.93 24.15
CA CYS A 600 6.69 -8.63 22.85
C CYS A 600 6.03 -9.26 21.61
N ASN A 601 5.31 -10.37 21.78
CA ASN A 601 4.60 -11.08 20.72
C ASN A 601 3.08 -10.77 20.67
N SER A 602 2.58 -9.96 21.61
CA SER A 602 1.17 -9.55 21.62
C SER A 602 0.85 -8.57 20.48
N GLU A 603 -0.42 -8.45 20.11
CA GLU A 603 -0.86 -7.46 19.11
C GLU A 603 -0.71 -6.03 19.64
N ASP A 604 -1.16 -5.80 20.88
CA ASP A 604 -1.14 -4.52 21.58
C ASP A 604 0.05 -4.38 22.54
N VAL A 605 1.27 -4.61 22.05
CA VAL A 605 2.50 -4.56 22.86
C VAL A 605 2.60 -3.28 23.69
N PHE A 606 2.30 -2.13 23.10
CA PHE A 606 2.44 -0.85 23.79
C PHE A 606 1.51 -0.73 25.00
N GLU A 607 0.22 -1.04 24.85
CA GLU A 607 -0.75 -0.92 25.95
C GLU A 607 -0.46 -1.96 27.01
N ASN A 608 -0.24 -3.22 26.62
CA ASN A 608 0.02 -4.30 27.57
C ASN A 608 1.31 -4.04 28.38
N CYS A 609 2.36 -3.50 27.74
CA CYS A 609 3.58 -3.10 28.46
C CYS A 609 3.33 -1.93 29.39
N VAL A 610 2.54 -0.94 28.96
CA VAL A 610 2.19 0.21 29.80
C VAL A 610 1.37 -0.26 31.01
N ASP A 611 0.40 -1.12 30.81
CA ASP A 611 -0.45 -1.67 31.88
C ASP A 611 0.35 -2.46 32.90
N ASP A 612 1.18 -3.41 32.45
CA ASP A 612 2.01 -4.22 33.35
C ASP A 612 3.09 -3.37 34.06
N VAL A 613 3.66 -2.36 33.38
CA VAL A 613 4.56 -1.40 34.04
C VAL A 613 3.82 -0.59 35.09
N LEU A 614 2.64 -0.02 34.79
CA LEU A 614 1.90 0.84 35.72
C LEU A 614 1.32 0.07 36.91
N VAL A 615 0.89 -1.19 36.71
CA VAL A 615 0.36 -2.05 37.78
C VAL A 615 1.48 -2.61 38.66
N GLY A 616 2.62 -2.96 38.08
CA GLY A 616 3.71 -3.64 38.77
C GLY A 616 4.71 -2.75 39.51
N SER A 617 4.52 -1.42 39.55
CA SER A 617 5.59 -0.52 40.01
C SER A 617 5.19 0.43 41.15
N GLY A 618 5.51 -0.01 42.37
CA GLY A 618 5.79 0.90 43.49
C GLY A 618 7.00 1.83 43.24
N HIS A 619 7.76 1.62 42.15
CA HIS A 619 9.01 2.33 41.82
C HIS A 619 8.86 3.52 40.82
N LEU A 620 7.69 3.76 40.23
CA LEU A 620 7.46 4.94 39.35
C LEU A 620 7.41 6.28 40.12
N THR A 621 7.49 6.21 41.44
CA THR A 621 7.15 7.28 42.39
C THR A 621 8.33 8.20 42.72
N GLU A 622 9.58 7.74 42.62
CA GLU A 622 10.80 8.49 43.01
C GLU A 622 11.40 9.42 41.94
N PHE A 623 10.62 9.90 40.96
CA PHE A 623 11.20 10.86 40.01
C PHE A 623 11.45 12.22 40.70
N PRO A 624 12.70 12.73 40.75
CA PRO A 624 13.09 13.88 41.59
C PRO A 624 12.47 15.23 41.22
N CYS A 625 11.81 15.34 40.06
CA CYS A 625 11.27 16.61 39.56
C CYS A 625 9.76 16.52 39.46
N SER A 626 9.05 17.23 40.35
CA SER A 626 7.59 17.30 40.39
C SER A 626 6.97 17.96 39.15
N GLU A 627 7.61 19.00 38.60
CA GLU A 627 7.06 19.76 37.45
C GLU A 627 7.06 18.99 36.13
N HIS A 628 8.07 18.16 35.87
CA HIS A 628 8.24 17.47 34.58
C HIS A 628 8.08 15.94 34.68
N LYS A 629 7.66 15.42 35.84
CA LYS A 629 7.57 13.97 36.12
C LYS A 629 6.75 13.26 35.04
N SER A 630 5.50 13.66 34.84
CA SER A 630 4.59 12.99 33.92
C SER A 630 5.05 13.10 32.46
N GLU A 631 5.52 14.27 32.03
CA GLU A 631 6.03 14.48 30.66
C GLU A 631 7.25 13.58 30.37
N ILE A 632 8.22 13.55 31.28
CA ILE A 632 9.46 12.81 31.09
C ILE A 632 9.24 11.32 31.22
N MET A 633 8.40 10.87 32.16
CA MET A 633 8.06 9.45 32.31
C MET A 633 7.29 8.92 31.10
N THR A 634 6.30 9.68 30.60
CA THR A 634 5.61 9.39 29.33
C THR A 634 6.61 9.28 28.18
N TYR A 635 7.58 10.18 28.11
CA TYR A 635 8.62 10.13 27.08
C TYR A 635 9.54 8.92 27.23
N ILE A 636 10.02 8.60 28.44
CA ILE A 636 10.89 7.46 28.74
C ILE A 636 10.22 6.15 28.34
N ILE A 637 9.02 5.90 28.88
CA ILE A 637 8.26 4.68 28.64
C ILE A 637 7.97 4.54 27.15
N SER A 638 7.45 5.60 26.53
CA SER A 638 7.10 5.54 25.11
C SER A 638 8.30 5.37 24.18
N TYR A 639 9.42 6.03 24.50
CA TYR A 639 10.65 5.92 23.73
C TYR A 639 11.26 4.53 23.85
N TYR A 640 11.36 3.99 25.06
CA TYR A 640 12.01 2.71 25.31
C TYR A 640 11.23 1.56 24.67
N ILE A 641 9.91 1.48 24.91
CA ILE A 641 9.05 0.46 24.29
C ILE A 641 9.15 0.54 22.76
N THR A 642 9.03 1.73 22.17
CA THR A 642 9.15 1.89 20.71
C THR A 642 10.51 1.44 20.18
N MET A 643 11.60 1.74 20.92
CA MET A 643 12.95 1.31 20.56
C MET A 643 13.07 -0.23 20.59
N ARG A 644 12.55 -0.87 21.65
CA ARG A 644 12.57 -2.32 21.82
C ARG A 644 11.72 -3.04 20.79
N MET A 645 10.51 -2.55 20.50
CA MET A 645 9.68 -3.04 19.39
C MET A 645 10.45 -3.02 18.06
N ARG A 646 11.19 -1.95 17.75
CA ARG A 646 12.00 -1.85 16.51
C ARG A 646 13.15 -2.85 16.48
N GLN A 647 13.82 -3.05 17.60
CA GLN A 647 14.91 -4.02 17.70
C GLN A 647 14.40 -5.46 17.59
N HIS A 648 13.30 -5.78 18.28
CA HIS A 648 12.65 -7.08 18.24
C HIS A 648 12.18 -7.44 16.82
N THR A 649 11.47 -6.54 16.16
CA THR A 649 11.03 -6.73 14.75
C THR A 649 12.20 -6.89 13.79
N ALA A 650 13.27 -6.11 13.94
CA ALA A 650 14.47 -6.25 13.12
C ALA A 650 15.17 -7.61 13.29
N LEU A 651 15.21 -8.14 14.51
CA LEU A 651 15.74 -9.48 14.80
C LEU A 651 14.88 -10.57 14.18
N GLN A 652 13.57 -10.56 14.42
CA GLN A 652 12.65 -11.53 13.84
C GLN A 652 12.71 -11.54 12.30
N ASN A 653 12.72 -10.36 11.67
CA ASN A 653 12.81 -10.26 10.21
C ASN A 653 14.15 -10.81 9.67
N ARG A 654 15.25 -10.64 10.41
CA ARG A 654 16.55 -11.19 10.03
C ARG A 654 16.53 -12.72 10.08
N GLU A 655 15.89 -13.31 11.09
CA GLU A 655 15.72 -14.76 11.20
C GLU A 655 14.83 -15.33 10.08
N LEU A 656 13.70 -14.68 9.80
CA LEU A 656 12.83 -15.04 8.67
C LEU A 656 13.57 -14.98 7.33
N LYS A 657 14.40 -13.95 7.13
CA LYS A 657 15.22 -13.83 5.92
C LYS A 657 16.25 -14.95 5.81
N LYS A 658 16.87 -15.40 6.91
CA LYS A 658 17.77 -16.57 6.93
C LYS A 658 17.01 -17.83 6.53
N LYS A 659 15.84 -18.09 7.13
CA LYS A 659 14.97 -19.23 6.79
C LYS A 659 14.57 -19.23 5.30
N SER A 660 14.11 -18.09 4.78
CA SER A 660 13.74 -17.94 3.36
C SER A 660 14.92 -18.17 2.41
N CYS A 661 16.12 -17.67 2.75
CA CYS A 661 17.32 -17.90 1.96
C CYS A 661 17.69 -19.40 1.91
N LEU A 662 17.56 -20.12 3.03
CA LEU A 662 17.76 -21.57 3.09
C LEU A 662 16.75 -22.32 2.22
N LEU A 663 15.46 -21.96 2.29
CA LEU A 663 14.41 -22.55 1.46
C LEU A 663 14.66 -22.32 -0.03
N LYS A 664 15.08 -21.11 -0.43
CA LYS A 664 15.45 -20.81 -1.83
C LYS A 664 16.68 -21.60 -2.31
N LYS A 665 17.63 -21.90 -1.42
CA LYS A 665 18.76 -22.79 -1.75
C LYS A 665 18.27 -24.22 -1.95
N LYS A 666 17.39 -24.71 -1.05
CA LYS A 666 16.78 -26.05 -1.17
C LYS A 666 15.95 -26.20 -2.45
N SER A 667 15.13 -25.21 -2.82
CA SER A 667 14.31 -25.27 -4.03
C SER A 667 15.13 -25.33 -5.31
N LYS A 668 16.33 -24.72 -5.33
CA LYS A 668 17.29 -24.83 -6.45
C LYS A 668 17.98 -26.19 -6.54
N LEU A 669 17.96 -26.98 -5.47
CA LEU A 669 18.58 -28.31 -5.40
C LEU A 669 17.60 -29.43 -5.80
N VAL A 670 16.30 -29.15 -5.81
CA VAL A 670 15.29 -30.07 -6.38
C VAL A 670 15.41 -29.96 -7.89
N LYS A 671 16.08 -30.93 -8.54
CA LYS A 671 16.03 -31.08 -9.99
C LYS A 671 14.56 -31.32 -10.37
N HIS A 672 14.01 -30.44 -11.21
CA HIS A 672 12.72 -30.61 -11.88
C HIS A 672 12.77 -31.77 -12.85
#